data_AF-A0A087X5Z6-F1
#
_entry.id   AF-A0A087X5Z6-F1
#
_cell.length_a   1.000
_cell.length_b   1.000
_cell.length_c   1.000
_cell.angle_alpha   90.00
_cell.angle_beta   90.00
_cell.angle_gamma   90.00
#
_symmetry.space_group_name_H-M   'P 1'
#
loop_
_entity.id
_entity.type
_entity.pdbx_description
1 polymer ?
#
loop_
_entity_poly.entity_id
_entity_poly.type
_entity_poly.pdbx_seq_one_letter_code
_entity_poly.pdbx_strand_id
1 'polypeptide(L)'
;MPRASYGDRHCITVIYSKTQVAFDFTSRIIDFFVTRDGPQHTGEPSALVVLVEEELVVIDLQTEGWPVIQTPYLVPLHSSAITCSHHVSAIPLKLWERIIAAGVVQNTQYSKKPWPITGGQNLAPDPPQRDLLLTGHEDGTVRFWDASGVCLYPLYKLSTAAVFSADADLNDNMSQGAEGEWPPFRKVGCFDPYSDDPRLGIQKIHLCKYSGYLTVAGTAGQILMLELNDEAAEQTVEAKIVDLLQGQEGFRWKGHTQLDVREEPVLFPPGFQPFTVVQCQPPAVVTALSLHSEWKLVAFGTSHGFGVYDYLQKNNVLVKCTLNPSDQLAMEGPLSRVKSIKKSLRQSFRRIRRSRVSLRKHHISNTNKIQEANARLEAEQAEMEMAPVQRKIEARSSDDSFTGLVRTLYFADTFLSDSSHNTPSLWAGTNGGTVFAYILYIPPVEHRADEALTAQPAKEIQLMHRAPVVGIVVLDGHGAPLPEPLETAHDLARSPDLLGSHHVLVISEEQFKVFTLPKLSSKMKLKLTAVDGSRVRRVGVAWFGSSRTEDYGESGLVFLTNQGDVHVLSLPHIKMQIRYPCIRREDVSGIASCVFTKQGQGFYLMSPSEFERFSLSTRYLVEPRCLVEAPLPPVFSNQHQPKLEGASSALRCTQDTEDAESAARRVMEHALLNDEKVLLEIQKSLEGDQTAFPGNNVKNAVV
;
A
#
# COMPACT_ATOMS: atom_id res chain seq x y z
N MET A 1 -33.06 7.05 24.58
CA MET A 1 -33.92 6.49 23.51
C MET A 1 -35.01 5.60 24.10
N PRO A 2 -36.20 5.49 23.47
CA PRO A 2 -37.25 4.55 23.87
C PRO A 2 -36.70 3.11 23.96
N ARG A 3 -36.64 2.55 25.17
CA ARG A 3 -35.95 1.28 25.44
C ARG A 3 -36.48 0.10 24.61
N ALA A 4 -37.78 0.08 24.32
CA ALA A 4 -38.43 -1.01 23.60
C ALA A 4 -38.11 -1.02 22.09
N SER A 5 -37.91 0.15 21.48
CA SER A 5 -37.78 0.29 20.02
C SER A 5 -36.36 0.62 19.56
N TYR A 6 -35.55 1.24 20.42
CA TYR A 6 -34.24 1.82 20.06
C TYR A 6 -33.23 1.67 21.21
N GLY A 7 -33.34 0.61 22.01
CA GLY A 7 -32.44 0.38 23.16
C GLY A 7 -31.01 0.00 22.78
N ASP A 8 -30.81 -0.39 21.53
CA ASP A 8 -29.57 -0.79 20.87
C ASP A 8 -28.87 0.37 20.14
N ARG A 9 -29.56 1.49 19.90
CA ARG A 9 -29.01 2.66 19.21
C ARG A 9 -28.04 3.44 20.09
N HIS A 10 -26.97 3.94 19.49
CA HIS A 10 -25.96 4.77 20.15
C HIS A 10 -26.12 6.20 19.66
N CYS A 11 -26.74 7.06 20.47
CA CYS A 11 -27.09 8.40 19.99
C CYS A 11 -26.70 9.54 20.92
N ILE A 12 -26.36 10.68 20.29
CA ILE A 12 -26.25 11.99 20.94
C ILE A 12 -27.28 12.91 20.31
N THR A 13 -28.13 13.54 21.13
CA THR A 13 -29.14 14.48 20.65
C THR A 13 -28.66 15.92 20.85
N VAL A 14 -28.66 16.70 19.77
CA VAL A 14 -28.42 18.15 19.82
C VAL A 14 -29.76 18.86 19.59
N ILE A 15 -30.07 19.80 20.48
CA ILE A 15 -31.27 20.65 20.41
C ILE A 15 -30.79 22.09 20.44
N TYR A 16 -31.06 22.84 19.37
CA TYR A 16 -30.74 24.25 19.29
C TYR A 16 -31.85 25.00 18.56
N SER A 17 -32.41 26.02 19.20
CA SER A 17 -33.58 26.74 18.72
C SER A 17 -34.74 25.77 18.39
N LYS A 18 -35.15 25.65 17.12
CA LYS A 18 -36.21 24.74 16.65
C LYS A 18 -35.68 23.45 16.04
N THR A 19 -34.36 23.30 15.91
CA THR A 19 -33.73 22.15 15.25
C THR A 19 -33.36 21.11 16.30
N GLN A 20 -33.78 19.87 16.08
CA GLN A 20 -33.42 18.72 16.90
C GLN A 20 -32.94 17.59 16.00
N VAL A 21 -31.76 17.05 16.28
CA VAL A 21 -31.21 15.88 15.57
C VAL A 21 -30.67 14.89 16.60
N ALA A 22 -31.04 13.62 16.45
CA ALA A 22 -30.44 12.51 17.16
C ALA A 22 -29.38 11.86 16.27
N PHE A 23 -28.12 12.27 16.44
CA PHE A 23 -27.00 11.66 15.73
C PHE A 23 -26.85 10.22 16.18
N ASP A 24 -26.93 9.29 15.25
CA ASP A 24 -26.86 7.86 15.48
C ASP A 24 -25.54 7.29 14.95
N PHE A 25 -24.84 6.56 15.79
CA PHE A 25 -23.51 6.00 15.53
C PHE A 25 -23.59 4.48 15.41
N THR A 26 -22.78 3.90 14.55
CA THR A 26 -22.75 2.45 14.30
C THR A 26 -22.02 1.66 15.39
N SER A 27 -21.31 2.35 16.29
CA SER A 27 -20.57 1.76 17.40
C SER A 27 -20.80 2.53 18.70
N ARG A 28 -20.41 1.92 19.83
CA ARG A 28 -20.71 2.45 21.17
C ARG A 28 -20.00 3.79 21.39
N ILE A 29 -20.73 4.77 21.93
CA ILE A 29 -20.13 6.04 22.35
C ILE A 29 -19.23 5.80 23.56
N ILE A 30 -17.97 6.25 23.46
CA ILE A 30 -16.98 6.17 24.53
C ILE A 30 -16.96 7.48 25.32
N ASP A 31 -16.80 8.61 24.62
CA ASP A 31 -16.81 9.94 25.21
C ASP A 31 -17.15 11.01 24.15
N PHE A 32 -17.53 12.21 24.60
CA PHE A 32 -17.77 13.35 23.71
C PHE A 32 -17.60 14.68 24.45
N PHE A 33 -17.22 15.71 23.70
CA PHE A 33 -17.14 17.08 24.20
C PHE A 33 -17.52 18.08 23.11
N VAL A 34 -17.77 19.32 23.53
CA VAL A 34 -18.15 20.42 22.63
C VAL A 34 -17.08 21.49 22.69
N THR A 35 -16.52 21.83 21.53
CA THR A 35 -15.62 22.99 21.40
C THR A 35 -16.44 24.26 21.32
N ARG A 36 -15.87 25.36 21.81
CA ARG A 36 -16.47 26.70 21.77
C ARG A 36 -15.51 27.67 21.12
N ASP A 37 -16.09 28.61 20.38
CA ASP A 37 -15.33 29.69 19.75
C ASP A 37 -14.79 30.71 20.76
N GLY A 38 -13.82 31.49 20.30
CA GLY A 38 -13.25 32.61 21.03
C GLY A 38 -12.10 32.26 21.98
N PRO A 39 -11.29 33.26 22.37
CA PRO A 39 -10.24 33.08 23.36
C PRO A 39 -10.84 32.57 24.68
N GLN A 40 -10.19 31.58 25.31
CA GLN A 40 -10.65 30.91 26.54
C GLN A 40 -11.94 30.07 26.42
N HIS A 41 -12.40 29.71 25.22
CA HIS A 41 -13.58 28.86 24.99
C HIS A 41 -14.89 29.40 25.60
N THR A 42 -15.05 30.72 25.67
CA THR A 42 -16.24 31.36 26.27
C THR A 42 -17.37 31.62 25.27
N GLY A 43 -17.13 31.47 23.96
CA GLY A 43 -18.11 31.76 22.92
C GLY A 43 -19.16 30.67 22.72
N GLU A 44 -19.84 30.76 21.57
CA GLU A 44 -20.86 29.81 21.13
C GLU A 44 -20.25 28.43 20.82
N PRO A 45 -21.01 27.33 21.01
CA PRO A 45 -20.62 26.00 20.56
C PRO A 45 -20.23 26.00 19.08
N SER A 46 -19.04 25.48 18.77
CA SER A 46 -18.48 25.49 17.42
C SER A 46 -18.46 24.12 16.76
N ALA A 47 -18.07 23.07 17.49
CA ALA A 47 -18.11 21.69 17.02
C ALA A 47 -18.42 20.70 18.16
N LEU A 48 -19.10 19.61 17.83
CA LEU A 48 -19.30 18.45 18.69
C LEU A 48 -18.30 17.36 18.27
N VAL A 49 -17.40 16.99 19.18
CA VAL A 49 -16.40 15.93 18.98
C VAL A 49 -16.86 14.68 19.72
N VAL A 50 -17.01 13.57 18.99
CA VAL A 50 -17.53 12.31 19.53
C VAL A 50 -16.54 11.19 19.24
N LEU A 51 -16.02 10.58 20.30
CA LEU A 51 -15.24 9.36 20.22
C LEU A 51 -16.18 8.16 20.40
N VAL A 52 -16.30 7.34 19.37
CA VAL A 52 -16.99 6.06 19.42
C VAL A 52 -15.97 4.91 19.35
N GLU A 53 -16.41 3.69 19.66
CA GLU A 53 -15.53 2.51 19.78
C GLU A 53 -14.71 2.25 18.50
N GLU A 54 -15.24 2.62 17.33
CA GLU A 54 -14.64 2.31 16.03
C GLU A 54 -14.17 3.54 15.23
N GLU A 55 -14.52 4.77 15.62
CA GLU A 55 -14.14 5.99 14.87
C GLU A 55 -14.22 7.29 15.69
N LEU A 56 -13.63 8.36 15.15
CA LEU A 56 -13.77 9.73 15.66
C LEU A 56 -14.66 10.53 14.70
N VAL A 57 -15.77 11.08 15.21
CA VAL A 57 -16.70 11.91 14.43
C VAL A 57 -16.71 13.32 14.97
N VAL A 58 -16.52 14.31 14.10
CA VAL A 58 -16.59 15.73 14.46
C VAL A 58 -17.70 16.40 13.66
N ILE A 59 -18.61 17.08 14.34
CA ILE A 59 -19.80 17.69 13.74
C ILE A 59 -19.71 19.21 13.90
N ASP A 60 -19.87 19.93 12.80
CA ASP A 60 -19.96 21.38 12.79
C ASP A 60 -21.31 21.84 13.36
N LEU A 61 -21.29 22.64 14.42
CA LEU A 61 -22.52 23.10 15.07
C LEU A 61 -23.01 24.47 14.58
N GLN A 62 -22.23 25.19 13.76
CA GLN A 62 -22.60 26.53 13.30
C GLN A 62 -23.07 26.56 11.85
N THR A 63 -22.58 25.67 11.00
CA THR A 63 -23.10 25.53 9.63
C THR A 63 -24.46 24.82 9.65
N GLU A 64 -25.41 25.36 8.89
CA GLU A 64 -26.75 24.80 8.77
C GLU A 64 -26.70 23.33 8.30
N GLY A 65 -27.58 22.50 8.85
CA GLY A 65 -27.60 21.06 8.62
C GLY A 65 -26.54 20.28 9.41
N TRP A 66 -25.69 20.94 10.19
CA TRP A 66 -24.66 20.32 11.03
C TRP A 66 -23.80 19.26 10.32
N PRO A 67 -23.08 19.61 9.25
CA PRO A 67 -22.25 18.66 8.50
C PRO A 67 -21.08 18.13 9.32
N VAL A 68 -20.56 16.96 8.94
CA VAL A 68 -19.37 16.36 9.57
C VAL A 68 -18.12 17.12 9.09
N ILE A 69 -17.17 17.41 9.98
CA ILE A 69 -15.84 17.92 9.63
C ILE A 69 -14.93 16.72 9.34
N GLN A 70 -14.27 16.72 8.19
CA GLN A 70 -13.38 15.62 7.80
C GLN A 70 -12.17 15.56 8.75
N THR A 71 -11.87 14.36 9.26
CA THR A 71 -10.75 14.15 10.18
C THR A 71 -9.42 14.12 9.39
N PRO A 72 -8.43 14.96 9.76
CA PRO A 72 -7.11 14.96 9.12
C PRO A 72 -6.25 13.75 9.51
N TYR A 73 -6.53 13.17 10.67
CA TYR A 73 -5.86 12.01 11.26
C TYR A 73 -6.88 11.21 12.08
N LEU A 74 -6.49 10.04 12.59
CA LEU A 74 -7.41 9.12 13.28
C LEU A 74 -8.61 8.73 12.41
N VAL A 75 -8.36 8.59 11.10
CA VAL A 75 -9.38 8.16 10.15
C VAL A 75 -9.60 6.66 10.31
N PRO A 76 -10.86 6.17 10.37
CA PRO A 76 -11.14 4.75 10.50
C PRO A 76 -10.79 4.00 9.22
N LEU A 77 -9.56 3.48 9.15
CA LEU A 77 -9.06 2.73 7.99
C LEU A 77 -9.90 1.48 7.73
N HIS A 78 -10.52 0.92 8.77
CA HIS A 78 -11.39 -0.24 8.74
C HIS A 78 -12.88 0.09 8.60
N SER A 79 -13.22 1.30 8.14
CA SER A 79 -14.62 1.66 7.82
C SER A 79 -15.31 0.61 6.94
N SER A 80 -14.53 -0.05 6.08
CA SER A 80 -14.78 -1.42 5.62
C SER A 80 -13.50 -2.25 5.83
N ALA A 81 -13.62 -3.56 6.03
CA ALA A 81 -12.47 -4.41 6.34
C ALA A 81 -11.40 -4.36 5.24
N ILE A 82 -10.14 -4.11 5.62
CA ILE A 82 -9.01 -4.05 4.69
C ILE A 82 -8.65 -5.46 4.22
N THR A 83 -8.61 -5.65 2.90
CA THR A 83 -8.32 -6.94 2.25
C THR A 83 -6.96 -6.96 1.57
N CYS A 84 -6.47 -5.82 1.06
CA CYS A 84 -5.13 -5.67 0.51
C CYS A 84 -4.59 -4.24 0.60
N SER A 85 -3.28 -4.08 0.41
CA SER A 85 -2.62 -2.78 0.35
C SER A 85 -1.58 -2.73 -0.77
N HIS A 86 -1.36 -1.54 -1.33
CA HIS A 86 -0.36 -1.28 -2.36
C HIS A 86 0.26 0.09 -2.14
N HIS A 87 1.59 0.17 -2.07
CA HIS A 87 2.30 1.41 -1.85
C HIS A 87 2.97 1.88 -3.14
N VAL A 88 2.89 3.18 -3.44
CA VAL A 88 3.52 3.80 -4.60
C VAL A 88 4.32 5.02 -4.14
N SER A 89 5.64 4.98 -4.34
CA SER A 89 6.54 6.06 -3.92
C SER A 89 6.74 7.11 -5.01
N ALA A 90 7.05 8.34 -4.62
CA ALA A 90 7.45 9.45 -5.49
C ALA A 90 6.45 9.70 -6.64
N ILE A 91 5.24 10.12 -6.27
CA ILE A 91 4.15 10.43 -7.19
C ILE A 91 4.44 11.74 -7.95
N PRO A 92 4.30 11.75 -9.30
CA PRO A 92 4.41 12.97 -10.09
C PRO A 92 3.38 14.02 -9.63
N LEU A 93 3.79 15.28 -9.55
CA LEU A 93 2.96 16.37 -9.03
C LEU A 93 1.62 16.48 -9.77
N LYS A 94 1.63 16.37 -11.11
CA LYS A 94 0.43 16.40 -11.93
C LYS A 94 -0.58 15.31 -11.55
N LEU A 95 -0.12 14.08 -11.31
CA LEU A 95 -1.01 12.99 -10.90
C LEU A 95 -1.54 13.23 -9.48
N TRP A 96 -0.68 13.69 -8.58
CA TRP A 96 -1.03 14.01 -7.20
C TRP A 96 -2.16 15.04 -7.10
N GLU A 97 -2.02 16.16 -7.80
CA GLU A 97 -3.02 17.24 -7.82
C GLU A 97 -4.35 16.79 -8.38
N ARG A 98 -4.35 15.98 -9.44
CA ARG A 98 -5.58 15.42 -10.04
C ARG A 98 -6.32 14.47 -9.10
N ILE A 99 -5.59 13.65 -8.33
CA ILE A 99 -6.19 12.78 -7.31
C ILE A 99 -6.84 13.62 -6.19
N ILE A 100 -6.15 14.66 -5.73
CA ILE A 100 -6.70 15.59 -4.71
C ILE A 100 -7.94 16.30 -5.26
N ALA A 101 -7.90 16.80 -6.49
CA ALA A 101 -9.01 17.50 -7.12
C ALA A 101 -10.26 16.60 -7.20
N ALA A 102 -10.11 15.35 -7.65
CA ALA A 102 -11.20 14.37 -7.65
C ALA A 102 -11.76 14.09 -6.24
N GLY A 103 -10.88 14.01 -5.23
CA GLY A 103 -11.25 13.85 -3.83
C GLY A 103 -12.06 15.01 -3.26
N VAL A 104 -11.68 16.25 -3.57
CA VAL A 104 -12.41 17.46 -3.15
C VAL A 104 -13.82 17.48 -3.73
N VAL A 105 -13.98 17.09 -4.99
CA VAL A 105 -15.30 16.99 -5.64
C VAL A 105 -16.18 15.91 -4.98
N GLN A 106 -15.58 14.80 -4.54
CA GLN A 106 -16.30 13.71 -3.86
C GLN A 106 -16.75 14.07 -2.43
N ASN A 107 -16.08 15.01 -1.77
CA ASN A 107 -16.25 15.30 -0.34
C ASN A 107 -17.12 16.53 -0.06
N THR A 108 -18.03 16.90 -0.96
CA THR A 108 -18.89 18.09 -0.83
C THR A 108 -19.88 18.03 0.35
N GLN A 109 -20.18 16.83 0.87
CA GLN A 109 -21.02 16.66 2.07
C GLN A 109 -20.34 17.07 3.39
N TYR A 110 -19.00 17.21 3.41
CA TYR A 110 -18.28 17.60 4.63
C TYR A 110 -18.31 19.12 4.84
N SER A 111 -18.18 19.55 6.09
CA SER A 111 -18.03 20.96 6.43
C SER A 111 -16.75 21.52 5.83
N LYS A 112 -16.82 22.77 5.37
CA LYS A 112 -15.66 23.55 4.92
C LYS A 112 -14.89 24.21 6.07
N LYS A 113 -15.33 24.05 7.31
CA LYS A 113 -14.62 24.60 8.46
C LYS A 113 -13.24 23.95 8.64
N PRO A 114 -12.25 24.72 9.13
CA PRO A 114 -10.98 24.15 9.51
C PRO A 114 -11.16 23.16 10.68
N TRP A 115 -10.24 22.21 10.77
CA TRP A 115 -10.17 21.27 11.88
C TRP A 115 -10.06 22.02 13.23
N PRO A 116 -10.90 21.71 14.24
CA PRO A 116 -10.95 22.50 15.47
C PRO A 116 -9.85 22.14 16.49
N ILE A 117 -9.17 21.00 16.37
CA ILE A 117 -8.17 20.52 17.34
C ILE A 117 -6.76 20.79 16.77
N THR A 118 -6.29 22.02 16.94
CA THR A 118 -5.04 22.56 16.35
C THR A 118 -3.96 22.89 17.37
N GLY A 119 -4.03 22.30 18.57
CA GLY A 119 -3.07 22.56 19.64
C GLY A 119 -1.65 22.10 19.29
N GLY A 120 -0.65 22.84 19.78
CA GLY A 120 0.77 22.57 19.57
C GLY A 120 1.33 23.11 18.24
N GLN A 121 2.61 22.87 18.01
CA GLN A 121 3.34 23.26 16.82
C GLN A 121 4.04 22.04 16.23
N ASN A 122 3.87 21.82 14.91
CA ASN A 122 4.63 20.82 14.18
C ASN A 122 6.04 21.35 13.87
N LEU A 123 7.06 20.63 14.29
CA LEU A 123 8.48 20.91 14.05
C LEU A 123 9.11 19.92 13.05
N ALA A 124 8.35 18.94 12.57
CA ALA A 124 8.82 18.04 11.54
C ALA A 124 8.96 18.79 10.20
N PRO A 125 10.02 18.52 9.42
CA PRO A 125 10.14 19.08 8.08
C PRO A 125 9.04 18.53 7.16
N ASP A 126 8.77 19.27 6.09
CA ASP A 126 7.85 18.79 5.05
C ASP A 126 8.35 17.46 4.45
N PRO A 127 7.44 16.55 4.07
CA PRO A 127 7.82 15.29 3.45
C PRO A 127 8.70 15.50 2.21
N PRO A 128 9.82 14.77 2.07
CA PRO A 128 10.76 14.98 0.96
C PRO A 128 10.20 14.48 -0.39
N GLN A 129 9.17 13.64 -0.36
CA GLN A 129 8.52 13.08 -1.53
C GLN A 129 7.04 12.84 -1.25
N ARG A 130 6.24 12.74 -2.32
CA ARG A 130 4.83 12.38 -2.26
C ARG A 130 4.68 10.87 -2.39
N ASP A 131 4.11 10.23 -1.38
CA ASP A 131 3.90 8.79 -1.35
C ASP A 131 2.42 8.47 -1.18
N LEU A 132 1.93 7.47 -1.92
CA LEU A 132 0.57 6.95 -1.81
C LEU A 132 0.57 5.58 -1.15
N LEU A 133 -0.30 5.41 -0.17
CA LEU A 133 -0.77 4.09 0.25
C LEU A 133 -2.18 3.89 -0.28
N LEU A 134 -2.41 2.80 -1.00
CA LEU A 134 -3.74 2.38 -1.46
C LEU A 134 -4.20 1.22 -0.61
N THR A 135 -5.44 1.26 -0.13
CA THR A 135 -6.05 0.14 0.60
C THR A 135 -7.29 -0.34 -0.14
N GLY A 136 -7.35 -1.65 -0.39
CA GLY A 136 -8.54 -2.32 -0.91
C GLY A 136 -9.37 -2.89 0.23
N HIS A 137 -10.69 -2.87 0.07
CA HIS A 137 -11.63 -3.23 1.12
C HIS A 137 -12.65 -4.28 0.67
N GLU A 138 -13.33 -4.90 1.64
CA GLU A 138 -14.33 -5.96 1.44
C GLU A 138 -15.57 -5.47 0.67
N ASP A 139 -15.95 -4.21 0.83
CA ASP A 139 -17.07 -3.56 0.14
C ASP A 139 -16.78 -3.18 -1.34
N GLY A 140 -15.60 -3.52 -1.86
CA GLY A 140 -15.20 -3.14 -3.22
C GLY A 140 -14.70 -1.70 -3.35
N THR A 141 -14.39 -1.02 -2.26
CA THR A 141 -13.76 0.30 -2.31
C THR A 141 -12.23 0.21 -2.34
N VAL A 142 -11.61 1.22 -2.98
CA VAL A 142 -10.17 1.48 -2.88
C VAL A 142 -9.96 2.90 -2.36
N ARG A 143 -9.30 3.04 -1.22
CA ARG A 143 -9.00 4.34 -0.59
C ARG A 143 -7.56 4.74 -0.87
N PHE A 144 -7.37 6.01 -1.20
CA PHE A 144 -6.09 6.63 -1.51
C PHE A 144 -5.66 7.48 -0.33
N TRP A 145 -4.49 7.18 0.23
CA TRP A 145 -3.96 7.83 1.41
C TRP A 145 -2.65 8.54 1.11
N ASP A 146 -2.51 9.77 1.57
CA ASP A 146 -1.23 10.47 1.65
C ASP A 146 -0.37 9.79 2.72
N ALA A 147 0.59 9.00 2.26
CA ALA A 147 1.57 8.32 3.09
C ALA A 147 2.92 9.06 3.08
N SER A 148 2.96 10.34 2.73
CA SER A 148 4.22 11.10 2.67
C SER A 148 4.76 11.43 4.06
N GLY A 149 3.86 11.88 4.95
CA GLY A 149 4.21 12.41 6.27
C GLY A 149 3.88 11.50 7.45
N VAL A 150 3.74 12.13 8.61
CA VAL A 150 3.35 11.50 9.88
C VAL A 150 1.87 11.17 9.91
N CYS A 151 1.04 12.08 9.41
CA CYS A 151 -0.40 11.89 9.31
C CYS A 151 -0.73 11.15 8.00
N LEU A 152 -1.58 10.14 8.09
CA LEU A 152 -2.08 9.40 6.94
C LEU A 152 -3.40 10.03 6.47
N TYR A 153 -3.32 10.98 5.53
CA TYR A 153 -4.50 11.75 5.11
C TYR A 153 -5.32 11.02 4.04
N PRO A 154 -6.66 11.00 4.13
CA PRO A 154 -7.52 10.48 3.06
C PRO A 154 -7.56 11.48 1.90
N LEU A 155 -7.25 11.02 0.69
CA LEU A 155 -7.24 11.85 -0.52
C LEU A 155 -8.45 11.59 -1.41
N TYR A 156 -8.73 10.33 -1.75
CA TYR A 156 -9.77 9.95 -2.70
C TYR A 156 -10.30 8.54 -2.40
N LYS A 157 -11.57 8.28 -2.71
CA LYS A 157 -12.20 6.96 -2.58
C LYS A 157 -12.81 6.50 -3.90
N LEU A 158 -12.28 5.43 -4.47
CA LEU A 158 -12.89 4.69 -5.58
C LEU A 158 -13.92 3.69 -5.04
N SER A 159 -15.07 3.59 -5.69
CA SER A 159 -16.05 2.52 -5.48
C SER A 159 -16.22 1.72 -6.76
N THR A 160 -15.94 0.42 -6.74
CA THR A 160 -16.14 -0.46 -7.92
C THR A 160 -17.56 -0.99 -8.03
N ALA A 161 -18.35 -0.91 -6.95
CA ALA A 161 -19.71 -1.46 -6.89
C ALA A 161 -20.64 -0.88 -7.97
N ALA A 162 -20.42 0.38 -8.37
CA ALA A 162 -21.23 1.07 -9.39
C ALA A 162 -21.21 0.38 -10.77
N VAL A 163 -20.20 -0.45 -11.05
CA VAL A 163 -20.08 -1.22 -12.31
C VAL A 163 -21.02 -2.43 -12.32
N PHE A 164 -21.45 -2.90 -11.15
CA PHE A 164 -22.20 -4.14 -11.01
C PHE A 164 -23.67 -3.86 -10.67
N SER A 165 -24.55 -4.75 -11.14
CA SER A 165 -25.94 -4.79 -10.70
C SER A 165 -25.95 -5.33 -9.27
N ALA A 166 -26.43 -4.52 -8.33
CA ALA A 166 -26.63 -4.99 -6.96
C ALA A 166 -28.04 -5.58 -6.87
N ASP A 167 -28.19 -6.79 -6.30
CA ASP A 167 -29.51 -7.37 -5.96
C ASP A 167 -30.20 -6.59 -4.82
N ALA A 168 -29.48 -5.67 -4.17
CA ALA A 168 -29.97 -4.76 -3.16
C ALA A 168 -29.54 -3.33 -3.53
N ASP A 169 -30.49 -2.42 -3.66
CA ASP A 169 -30.22 -1.00 -3.89
C ASP A 169 -29.37 -0.43 -2.74
N LEU A 170 -28.05 -0.36 -2.93
CA LEU A 170 -27.06 0.15 -1.96
C LEU A 170 -27.29 1.63 -1.57
N ASN A 171 -28.25 2.32 -2.21
CA ASN A 171 -28.60 3.71 -1.91
C ASN A 171 -29.54 3.88 -0.71
N ASP A 172 -30.10 2.80 -0.14
CA ASP A 172 -31.03 2.93 1.00
C ASP A 172 -30.34 3.26 2.33
N ASN A 173 -29.01 3.13 2.43
CA ASN A 173 -28.26 3.43 3.67
C ASN A 173 -28.02 4.93 3.94
N MET A 174 -28.35 5.80 2.97
CA MET A 174 -28.41 7.26 3.12
C MET A 174 -29.81 7.80 2.88
N SER A 175 -30.84 7.02 3.23
CA SER A 175 -32.17 7.57 3.47
C SER A 175 -32.03 8.59 4.62
N GLN A 176 -31.93 9.87 4.25
CA GLN A 176 -32.23 10.97 5.16
C GLN A 176 -33.59 10.61 5.78
N GLY A 177 -33.64 10.46 7.10
CA GLY A 177 -34.85 10.07 7.82
C GLY A 177 -36.05 10.83 7.24
N ALA A 178 -37.09 10.09 6.85
CA ALA A 178 -38.26 10.67 6.22
C ALA A 178 -38.75 11.84 7.08
N GLU A 179 -39.07 12.99 6.46
CA GLU A 179 -39.64 14.13 7.18
C GLU A 179 -40.82 13.67 8.05
N GLY A 180 -40.65 13.74 9.38
CA GLY A 180 -41.65 13.29 10.36
C GLY A 180 -41.28 12.05 11.18
N GLU A 181 -40.13 11.40 10.96
CA GLU A 181 -39.67 10.30 11.80
C GLU A 181 -39.27 10.78 13.21
N TRP A 182 -39.81 10.13 14.24
CA TRP A 182 -39.51 10.42 15.64
C TRP A 182 -39.03 9.18 16.39
N PRO A 183 -37.84 9.21 17.04
CA PRO A 183 -36.87 10.30 17.10
C PRO A 183 -36.25 10.71 15.74
N PRO A 184 -35.77 11.96 15.58
CA PRO A 184 -35.21 12.45 14.32
C PRO A 184 -33.78 11.94 14.14
N PHE A 185 -33.64 10.67 13.76
CA PHE A 185 -32.35 10.03 13.62
C PHE A 185 -31.59 10.54 12.40
N ARG A 186 -30.29 10.75 12.58
CA ARG A 186 -29.35 10.95 11.48
C ARG A 186 -28.12 10.08 11.70
N LYS A 187 -27.94 9.08 10.85
CA LYS A 187 -26.72 8.27 10.86
C LYS A 187 -25.50 9.14 10.54
N VAL A 188 -24.46 9.04 11.36
CA VAL A 188 -23.20 9.75 11.18
C VAL A 188 -22.03 8.79 11.39
N GLY A 189 -20.85 9.19 10.93
CA GLY A 189 -19.70 8.29 10.85
C GLY A 189 -19.66 7.52 9.53
N CYS A 190 -18.58 6.78 9.31
CA CYS A 190 -18.39 5.97 8.11
C CYS A 190 -18.03 4.51 8.41
N PHE A 191 -17.96 4.10 9.68
CA PHE A 191 -17.74 2.71 10.02
C PHE A 191 -18.97 1.86 9.71
N ASP A 192 -18.78 0.82 8.89
CA ASP A 192 -19.80 -0.17 8.56
C ASP A 192 -19.42 -1.54 9.15
N PRO A 193 -20.18 -2.04 10.14
CA PRO A 193 -19.95 -3.37 10.70
C PRO A 193 -20.43 -4.50 9.78
N TYR A 194 -21.12 -4.17 8.69
CA TYR A 194 -21.70 -5.14 7.76
C TYR A 194 -20.86 -5.30 6.50
N SER A 195 -20.91 -6.51 5.93
CA SER A 195 -20.33 -6.82 4.62
C SER A 195 -21.47 -7.28 3.72
N ASP A 196 -21.89 -6.42 2.80
CA ASP A 196 -23.05 -6.68 1.93
C ASP A 196 -22.77 -7.84 0.97
N ASP A 197 -21.70 -7.75 0.18
CA ASP A 197 -21.31 -8.80 -0.76
C ASP A 197 -19.79 -9.03 -0.78
N PRO A 198 -19.28 -10.13 -0.18
CA PRO A 198 -17.84 -10.41 -0.13
C PRO A 198 -17.23 -10.67 -1.51
N ARG A 199 -18.04 -10.86 -2.56
CA ARG A 199 -17.56 -10.95 -3.95
C ARG A 199 -16.89 -9.66 -4.41
N LEU A 200 -17.33 -8.51 -3.90
CA LEU A 200 -16.78 -7.18 -4.24
C LEU A 200 -15.38 -6.96 -3.70
N GLY A 201 -14.98 -7.68 -2.64
CA GLY A 201 -13.75 -7.44 -1.92
C GLY A 201 -12.51 -7.37 -2.81
N ILE A 202 -11.72 -6.30 -2.67
CA ILE A 202 -10.53 -6.02 -3.50
C ILE A 202 -9.34 -6.86 -3.04
N GLN A 203 -8.76 -7.65 -3.92
CA GLN A 203 -7.67 -8.59 -3.62
C GLN A 203 -6.29 -8.10 -4.07
N LYS A 204 -6.25 -7.33 -5.16
CA LYS A 204 -5.01 -6.75 -5.72
C LYS A 204 -5.27 -5.37 -6.30
N ILE A 205 -4.26 -4.51 -6.17
CA ILE A 205 -4.24 -3.15 -6.72
C ILE A 205 -2.89 -2.97 -7.41
N HIS A 206 -2.88 -2.33 -8.58
CA HIS A 206 -1.67 -1.86 -9.23
C HIS A 206 -1.97 -0.51 -9.89
N LEU A 207 -1.27 0.55 -9.45
CA LEU A 207 -1.37 1.90 -10.01
C LEU A 207 -0.09 2.23 -10.78
N CYS A 208 -0.22 2.58 -12.06
CA CYS A 208 0.89 3.19 -12.80
C CYS A 208 0.87 4.71 -12.54
N LYS A 209 1.84 5.18 -11.76
CA LYS A 209 1.97 6.61 -11.42
C LYS A 209 2.33 7.54 -12.60
N TYR A 210 2.74 6.97 -13.74
CA TYR A 210 3.11 7.73 -14.93
C TYR A 210 1.93 7.95 -15.86
N SER A 211 1.23 6.88 -16.23
CA SER A 211 0.09 6.97 -17.14
C SER A 211 -1.23 7.31 -16.45
N GLY A 212 -1.33 7.15 -15.12
CA GLY A 212 -2.59 7.25 -14.39
C GLY A 212 -3.55 6.08 -14.64
N TYR A 213 -3.07 4.96 -15.19
CA TYR A 213 -3.86 3.73 -15.28
C TYR A 213 -3.83 3.00 -13.94
N LEU A 214 -5.01 2.56 -13.50
CA LEU A 214 -5.22 1.77 -12.31
C LEU A 214 -5.86 0.45 -12.71
N THR A 215 -5.37 -0.65 -12.15
CA THR A 215 -6.08 -1.93 -12.20
C THR A 215 -6.35 -2.45 -10.80
N VAL A 216 -7.57 -2.94 -10.60
CA VAL A 216 -8.03 -3.52 -9.33
C VAL A 216 -8.65 -4.88 -9.64
N ALA A 217 -8.36 -5.87 -8.81
CA ALA A 217 -8.90 -7.22 -8.97
C ALA A 217 -9.60 -7.68 -7.71
N GLY A 218 -10.73 -8.35 -7.86
CA GLY A 218 -11.62 -8.72 -6.77
C GLY A 218 -11.67 -10.21 -6.43
N THR A 219 -12.62 -10.55 -5.56
CA THR A 219 -12.77 -11.88 -4.96
C THR A 219 -13.49 -12.87 -5.88
N ALA A 220 -14.38 -12.40 -6.76
CA ALA A 220 -15.14 -13.22 -7.71
C ALA A 220 -14.55 -13.21 -9.14
N GLY A 221 -13.23 -13.05 -9.26
CA GLY A 221 -12.53 -13.15 -10.54
C GLY A 221 -12.67 -11.94 -11.46
N GLN A 222 -13.30 -10.86 -11.00
CA GLN A 222 -13.41 -9.60 -11.73
C GLN A 222 -12.12 -8.78 -11.63
N ILE A 223 -11.63 -8.27 -12.76
CA ILE A 223 -10.51 -7.33 -12.86
C ILE A 223 -10.99 -6.10 -13.60
N LEU A 224 -10.89 -4.93 -12.99
CA LEU A 224 -11.28 -3.66 -13.60
C LEU A 224 -10.04 -2.91 -14.07
N MET A 225 -10.13 -2.32 -15.25
CA MET A 225 -9.18 -1.35 -15.76
C MET A 225 -9.80 0.05 -15.70
N LEU A 226 -9.10 0.97 -15.06
CA LEU A 226 -9.55 2.32 -14.80
C LEU A 226 -8.52 3.35 -15.26
N GLU A 227 -9.01 4.50 -15.68
CA GLU A 227 -8.21 5.66 -16.04
C GLU A 227 -8.64 6.86 -15.21
N LEU A 228 -7.68 7.71 -14.80
CA LEU A 228 -7.99 8.95 -14.10
C LEU A 228 -8.52 10.00 -15.08
N ASN A 229 -9.75 10.46 -14.84
CA ASN A 229 -10.42 11.52 -15.59
C ASN A 229 -10.78 12.69 -14.67
N ASP A 230 -10.70 13.91 -15.20
CA ASP A 230 -10.91 15.14 -14.43
C ASP A 230 -12.40 15.56 -14.44
N GLU A 231 -13.18 15.04 -15.38
CA GLU A 231 -14.61 15.32 -15.53
C GLU A 231 -15.45 14.05 -15.31
N ALA A 232 -16.73 14.23 -14.97
CA ALA A 232 -17.67 13.12 -14.92
C ALA A 232 -17.92 12.57 -16.33
N ALA A 233 -18.03 11.26 -16.46
CA ALA A 233 -18.29 10.61 -17.75
C ALA A 233 -19.37 9.55 -17.62
N GLU A 234 -20.33 9.57 -18.54
CA GLU A 234 -21.31 8.51 -18.72
C GLU A 234 -20.77 7.50 -19.74
N GLN A 235 -20.58 6.26 -19.31
CA GLN A 235 -20.04 5.22 -20.18
C GLN A 235 -20.54 3.83 -19.80
N THR A 236 -20.69 2.97 -20.80
CA THR A 236 -20.94 1.54 -20.62
C THR A 236 -19.62 0.82 -20.45
N VAL A 237 -19.50 -0.01 -19.41
CA VAL A 237 -18.27 -0.76 -19.12
C VAL A 237 -18.31 -2.11 -19.82
N GLU A 238 -17.40 -2.32 -20.77
CA GLU A 238 -17.36 -3.57 -21.52
C GLU A 238 -16.77 -4.72 -20.69
N ALA A 239 -17.51 -5.84 -20.58
CA ALA A 239 -17.07 -7.04 -19.89
C ALA A 239 -16.56 -8.12 -20.85
N LYS A 240 -15.35 -8.63 -20.61
CA LYS A 240 -14.76 -9.75 -21.34
C LYS A 240 -14.59 -10.96 -20.43
N ILE A 241 -15.22 -12.08 -20.80
CA ILE A 241 -15.02 -13.36 -20.11
C ILE A 241 -13.71 -14.00 -20.57
N VAL A 242 -12.88 -14.42 -19.63
CA VAL A 242 -11.63 -15.17 -19.87
C VAL A 242 -11.71 -16.52 -19.17
N ASP A 243 -11.92 -17.57 -19.96
CA ASP A 243 -11.97 -18.95 -19.48
C ASP A 243 -10.57 -19.51 -19.25
N LEU A 244 -10.16 -19.59 -17.97
CA LEU A 244 -8.88 -20.14 -17.53
C LEU A 244 -8.80 -21.66 -17.64
N LEU A 245 -9.92 -22.33 -17.91
CA LEU A 245 -10.01 -23.79 -18.03
C LEU A 245 -10.13 -24.26 -19.47
N GLN A 246 -9.83 -23.42 -20.46
CA GLN A 246 -9.82 -23.78 -21.87
C GLN A 246 -9.15 -25.15 -22.10
N GLY A 247 -9.93 -26.10 -22.64
CA GLY A 247 -9.49 -27.48 -22.91
C GLY A 247 -9.58 -28.46 -21.74
N GLN A 248 -10.16 -28.08 -20.60
CA GLN A 248 -10.46 -28.97 -19.46
C GLN A 248 -11.96 -29.25 -19.39
N GLU A 249 -12.37 -30.47 -19.72
CA GLU A 249 -13.77 -30.90 -19.61
C GLU A 249 -14.10 -31.42 -18.20
N GLY A 250 -15.37 -31.32 -17.80
CA GLY A 250 -15.88 -31.92 -16.55
C GLY A 250 -15.64 -31.13 -15.26
N PHE A 251 -14.91 -29.99 -15.30
CA PHE A 251 -14.75 -29.13 -14.13
C PHE A 251 -16.07 -28.44 -13.77
N ARG A 252 -16.48 -28.51 -12.50
CA ARG A 252 -17.67 -27.84 -11.98
C ARG A 252 -17.30 -26.85 -10.88
N TRP A 253 -17.57 -25.57 -11.14
CA TRP A 253 -17.40 -24.52 -10.14
C TRP A 253 -18.39 -24.69 -8.97
N LYS A 254 -17.88 -24.62 -7.74
CA LYS A 254 -18.64 -24.75 -6.48
C LYS A 254 -18.49 -23.52 -5.55
N GLY A 255 -17.97 -22.41 -6.07
CA GLY A 255 -17.78 -21.16 -5.32
C GLY A 255 -18.86 -20.12 -5.60
N HIS A 256 -18.58 -18.87 -5.22
CA HIS A 256 -19.46 -17.74 -5.53
C HIS A 256 -19.61 -17.55 -7.03
N THR A 257 -20.80 -17.18 -7.50
CA THR A 257 -21.01 -16.80 -8.90
C THR A 257 -20.27 -15.51 -9.23
N GLN A 258 -20.05 -15.26 -10.52
CA GLN A 258 -19.54 -13.97 -10.98
C GLN A 258 -20.49 -12.83 -10.59
N LEU A 259 -19.97 -11.61 -10.57
CA LEU A 259 -20.80 -10.40 -10.43
C LEU A 259 -21.39 -10.03 -11.79
N ASP A 260 -22.64 -9.57 -11.79
CA ASP A 260 -23.33 -9.15 -13.00
C ASP A 260 -22.94 -7.71 -13.33
N VAL A 261 -22.29 -7.51 -14.48
CA VAL A 261 -21.88 -6.19 -14.96
C VAL A 261 -23.08 -5.47 -15.55
N ARG A 262 -23.25 -4.18 -15.25
CA ARG A 262 -24.34 -3.36 -15.80
C ARG A 262 -24.15 -3.19 -17.31
N GLU A 263 -25.22 -3.45 -18.06
CA GLU A 263 -25.25 -3.24 -19.52
C GLU A 263 -25.56 -1.79 -19.87
N GLU A 264 -26.28 -1.07 -19.00
CA GLU A 264 -26.64 0.33 -19.19
C GLU A 264 -25.47 1.27 -18.90
N PRO A 265 -25.39 2.43 -19.56
CA PRO A 265 -24.41 3.46 -19.24
C PRO A 265 -24.48 3.88 -17.77
N VAL A 266 -23.32 4.03 -17.15
CA VAL A 266 -23.22 4.50 -15.76
C VAL A 266 -22.49 5.85 -15.77
N LEU A 267 -23.07 6.83 -15.07
CA LEU A 267 -22.43 8.11 -14.83
C LEU A 267 -21.39 7.95 -13.71
N PHE A 268 -20.11 8.00 -14.08
CA PHE A 268 -19.01 8.00 -13.12
C PHE A 268 -18.58 9.44 -12.78
N PRO A 269 -18.38 9.78 -11.50
CA PRO A 269 -17.86 11.09 -11.11
C PRO A 269 -16.40 11.27 -11.55
N PRO A 270 -15.83 12.50 -11.45
CA PRO A 270 -14.40 12.72 -11.62
C PRO A 270 -13.57 11.80 -10.74
N GLY A 271 -12.45 11.32 -11.27
CA GLY A 271 -11.58 10.34 -10.60
C GLY A 271 -11.26 9.15 -11.50
N PHE A 272 -11.02 7.98 -10.89
CA PHE A 272 -10.70 6.76 -11.63
C PHE A 272 -11.97 6.11 -12.18
N GLN A 273 -12.13 6.14 -13.50
CA GLN A 273 -13.32 5.67 -14.19
C GLN A 273 -13.03 4.34 -14.92
N PRO A 274 -13.86 3.30 -14.70
CA PRO A 274 -13.63 1.99 -15.31
C PRO A 274 -14.10 1.97 -16.76
N PHE A 275 -13.26 1.45 -17.67
CA PHE A 275 -13.59 1.35 -19.09
C PHE A 275 -13.68 -0.10 -19.60
N THR A 276 -13.17 -1.07 -18.84
CA THR A 276 -13.36 -2.50 -19.13
C THR A 276 -13.26 -3.36 -17.86
N VAL A 277 -14.02 -4.46 -17.85
CA VAL A 277 -13.94 -5.55 -16.87
C VAL A 277 -13.47 -6.82 -17.55
N VAL A 278 -12.43 -7.46 -17.01
CA VAL A 278 -12.07 -8.83 -17.35
C VAL A 278 -12.63 -9.76 -16.28
N GLN A 279 -13.54 -10.65 -16.67
CA GLN A 279 -14.17 -11.62 -15.78
C GLN A 279 -13.53 -12.99 -15.97
N CYS A 280 -12.82 -13.47 -14.96
CA CYS A 280 -12.27 -14.83 -14.96
C CYS A 280 -13.40 -15.87 -14.90
N GLN A 281 -13.24 -16.94 -15.66
CA GLN A 281 -14.05 -18.14 -15.58
C GLN A 281 -13.13 -19.33 -15.27
N PRO A 282 -13.33 -20.07 -14.17
CA PRO A 282 -14.27 -19.82 -13.08
C PRO A 282 -14.03 -18.49 -12.34
N PRO A 283 -15.06 -17.91 -11.70
CA PRO A 283 -15.00 -16.64 -10.96
C PRO A 283 -14.30 -16.81 -9.60
N ALA A 284 -13.05 -17.24 -9.66
CA ALA A 284 -12.22 -17.48 -8.48
C ALA A 284 -11.42 -16.23 -8.09
N VAL A 285 -11.01 -16.20 -6.82
CA VAL A 285 -10.19 -15.12 -6.25
C VAL A 285 -8.96 -14.86 -7.11
N VAL A 286 -8.73 -13.58 -7.45
CA VAL A 286 -7.52 -13.16 -8.15
C VAL A 286 -6.35 -13.10 -7.16
N THR A 287 -5.34 -13.96 -7.38
CA THR A 287 -4.22 -14.18 -6.48
C THR A 287 -2.94 -13.44 -6.89
N ALA A 288 -2.84 -13.03 -8.15
CA ALA A 288 -1.74 -12.24 -8.70
C ALA A 288 -2.24 -11.25 -9.75
N LEU A 289 -1.63 -10.06 -9.81
CA LEU A 289 -1.97 -8.99 -10.74
C LEU A 289 -0.70 -8.21 -11.10
N SER A 290 -0.50 -7.90 -12.38
CA SER A 290 0.58 -7.04 -12.86
C SER A 290 0.12 -6.20 -14.03
N LEU A 291 0.42 -4.90 -14.02
CA LEU A 291 0.10 -3.95 -15.08
C LEU A 291 1.39 -3.56 -15.83
N HIS A 292 1.32 -3.50 -17.16
CA HIS A 292 2.36 -2.89 -17.99
C HIS A 292 1.74 -1.77 -18.85
N SER A 293 1.80 -0.55 -18.32
CA SER A 293 1.11 0.63 -18.88
C SER A 293 1.65 1.09 -20.23
N GLU A 294 2.92 0.82 -20.51
CA GLU A 294 3.57 1.11 -21.79
C GLU A 294 3.10 0.15 -22.89
N TRP A 295 2.91 -1.13 -22.55
CA TRP A 295 2.53 -2.18 -23.51
C TRP A 295 1.02 -2.34 -23.65
N LYS A 296 0.27 -1.64 -22.79
CA LYS A 296 -1.18 -1.73 -22.63
C LYS A 296 -1.65 -3.14 -22.28
N LEU A 297 -0.91 -3.82 -21.41
CA LEU A 297 -1.20 -5.18 -20.97
C LEU A 297 -1.49 -5.24 -19.48
N VAL A 298 -2.44 -6.10 -19.11
CA VAL A 298 -2.65 -6.55 -17.73
C VAL A 298 -2.54 -8.07 -17.66
N ALA A 299 -1.78 -8.57 -16.69
CA ALA A 299 -1.69 -9.98 -16.39
C ALA A 299 -2.35 -10.26 -15.04
N PHE A 300 -3.13 -11.34 -14.98
CA PHE A 300 -3.86 -11.76 -13.79
C PHE A 300 -3.79 -13.27 -13.61
N GLY A 301 -3.84 -13.72 -12.36
CA GLY A 301 -3.79 -15.14 -12.03
C GLY A 301 -4.75 -15.50 -10.92
N THR A 302 -5.26 -16.73 -10.95
CA THR A 302 -6.14 -17.32 -9.94
C THR A 302 -5.54 -18.64 -9.43
N SER A 303 -6.32 -19.40 -8.67
CA SER A 303 -5.99 -20.78 -8.29
C SER A 303 -5.93 -21.76 -9.46
N HIS A 304 -6.52 -21.42 -10.62
CA HIS A 304 -6.69 -22.34 -11.75
C HIS A 304 -5.69 -22.08 -12.89
N GLY A 305 -5.27 -20.83 -13.05
CA GLY A 305 -4.45 -20.42 -14.19
C GLY A 305 -4.18 -18.93 -14.18
N PHE A 306 -3.55 -18.46 -15.23
CA PHE A 306 -3.31 -17.03 -15.47
C PHE A 306 -3.60 -16.66 -16.92
N GLY A 307 -3.75 -15.37 -17.16
CA GLY A 307 -3.89 -14.83 -18.50
C GLY A 307 -3.25 -13.45 -18.65
N VAL A 308 -3.14 -13.03 -19.90
CA VAL A 308 -2.73 -11.68 -20.31
C VAL A 308 -3.84 -11.10 -21.17
N TYR A 309 -4.27 -9.90 -20.81
CA TYR A 309 -5.28 -9.16 -21.53
C TYR A 309 -4.69 -7.85 -22.05
N ASP A 310 -4.92 -7.61 -23.33
CA ASP A 310 -4.63 -6.35 -24.00
C ASP A 310 -5.82 -5.42 -23.82
N TYR A 311 -5.67 -4.43 -22.95
CA TYR A 311 -6.75 -3.50 -22.64
C TYR A 311 -6.84 -2.33 -23.63
N LEU A 312 -5.92 -2.23 -24.59
CA LEU A 312 -6.04 -1.27 -25.70
C LEU A 312 -6.99 -1.83 -26.78
N GLN A 313 -6.72 -3.04 -27.27
CA GLN A 313 -7.59 -3.71 -28.25
C GLN A 313 -8.75 -4.49 -27.62
N LYS A 314 -8.80 -4.52 -26.28
CA LYS A 314 -9.79 -5.25 -25.49
C LYS A 314 -9.85 -6.75 -25.78
N ASN A 315 -8.68 -7.33 -26.09
CA ASN A 315 -8.53 -8.71 -26.52
C ASN A 315 -7.68 -9.54 -25.55
N ASN A 316 -8.01 -10.82 -25.49
CA ASN A 316 -7.25 -11.78 -24.69
C ASN A 316 -6.04 -12.28 -25.49
N VAL A 317 -4.85 -12.16 -24.91
CA VAL A 317 -3.57 -12.50 -25.55
C VAL A 317 -3.14 -13.92 -25.20
N LEU A 318 -3.25 -14.28 -23.92
CA LEU A 318 -2.75 -15.54 -23.39
C LEU A 318 -3.71 -16.05 -22.33
N VAL A 319 -3.98 -17.35 -22.37
CA VAL A 319 -4.57 -18.09 -21.25
C VAL A 319 -3.77 -19.35 -21.02
N LYS A 320 -3.42 -19.59 -19.76
CA LYS A 320 -2.72 -20.79 -19.34
C LYS A 320 -3.40 -21.39 -18.11
N CYS A 321 -4.04 -22.54 -18.31
CA CYS A 321 -4.43 -23.41 -17.22
C CYS A 321 -3.17 -24.02 -16.56
N THR A 322 -3.18 -24.06 -15.23
CA THR A 322 -2.08 -24.55 -14.39
C THR A 322 -2.49 -25.67 -13.45
N LEU A 323 -3.75 -26.12 -13.54
CA LEU A 323 -4.22 -27.26 -12.76
C LEU A 323 -3.60 -28.56 -13.26
N ASN A 324 -3.25 -29.42 -12.32
CA ASN A 324 -2.99 -30.82 -12.63
C ASN A 324 -4.33 -31.56 -12.81
N PRO A 325 -4.42 -32.58 -13.69
CA PRO A 325 -5.62 -33.41 -13.82
C PRO A 325 -6.07 -34.05 -12.50
N SER A 326 -5.14 -34.34 -11.59
CA SER A 326 -5.42 -34.86 -10.24
C SER A 326 -6.04 -33.83 -9.29
N ASP A 327 -5.80 -32.54 -9.51
CA ASP A 327 -6.28 -31.44 -8.67
C ASP A 327 -7.75 -31.09 -8.93
N GLN A 328 -8.33 -31.58 -10.03
CA GLN A 328 -9.75 -31.38 -10.37
C GLN A 328 -10.70 -31.92 -9.29
N LEU A 329 -10.29 -32.98 -8.58
CA LEU A 329 -11.05 -33.61 -7.49
C LEU A 329 -10.78 -32.98 -6.11
N ALA A 330 -9.68 -32.23 -5.95
CA ALA A 330 -9.25 -31.67 -4.66
C ALA A 330 -9.85 -30.29 -4.36
N MET A 331 -10.43 -29.63 -5.36
CA MET A 331 -10.99 -28.27 -5.29
C MET A 331 -12.44 -28.23 -4.76
N GLU A 332 -12.90 -29.26 -4.04
CA GLU A 332 -14.28 -29.40 -3.54
C GLU A 332 -14.69 -28.43 -2.40
N GLY A 333 -13.96 -27.33 -2.19
CA GLY A 333 -14.29 -26.33 -1.20
C GLY A 333 -13.98 -24.90 -1.66
N PRO A 334 -14.80 -23.91 -1.29
CA PRO A 334 -14.49 -22.50 -1.54
C PRO A 334 -13.12 -22.14 -0.95
N LEU A 335 -12.24 -21.56 -1.77
CA LEU A 335 -11.01 -20.89 -1.33
C LEU A 335 -11.30 -19.76 -0.31
N SER A 336 -12.57 -19.35 -0.12
CA SER A 336 -13.01 -18.41 0.93
C SER A 336 -12.80 -18.93 2.36
N ARG A 337 -12.41 -20.20 2.54
CA ARG A 337 -11.63 -20.63 3.71
C ARG A 337 -10.14 -20.38 3.52
N VAL A 338 -9.74 -19.15 3.17
CA VAL A 338 -8.58 -18.56 3.83
C VAL A 338 -8.97 -18.62 5.31
N LYS A 339 -8.35 -19.58 6.01
CA LYS A 339 -8.73 -20.00 7.35
C LYS A 339 -9.01 -18.75 8.17
N SER A 340 -10.28 -18.55 8.55
CA SER A 340 -10.63 -17.85 9.77
C SER A 340 -9.69 -18.37 10.86
N ILE A 341 -8.69 -17.55 11.19
CA ILE A 341 -7.65 -17.81 12.19
C ILE A 341 -8.29 -18.20 13.53
N LYS A 342 -9.54 -17.75 13.76
CA LYS A 342 -10.37 -18.10 14.92
C LYS A 342 -10.69 -19.60 15.04
N LYS A 343 -10.75 -20.40 13.95
CA LYS A 343 -11.12 -21.83 14.04
C LYS A 343 -9.91 -22.78 14.20
N SER A 344 -8.75 -22.43 13.64
CA SER A 344 -7.50 -23.22 13.78
C SER A 344 -6.96 -23.20 15.21
N LEU A 345 -7.16 -22.09 15.93
CA LEU A 345 -6.73 -21.93 17.32
C LEU A 345 -7.37 -22.95 18.28
N ARG A 346 -8.58 -23.43 18.00
CA ARG A 346 -9.30 -24.36 18.89
C ARG A 346 -8.89 -25.83 18.73
N GLN A 347 -8.18 -26.19 17.66
CA GLN A 347 -7.76 -27.57 17.40
C GLN A 347 -6.29 -27.86 17.77
N SER A 348 -5.40 -26.86 17.73
CA SER A 348 -3.96 -27.05 18.06
C SER A 348 -3.72 -27.38 19.54
N PHE A 349 -4.53 -26.85 20.46
CA PHE A 349 -4.39 -27.13 21.90
C PHE A 349 -4.79 -28.55 22.32
N ARG A 350 -5.50 -29.33 21.50
CA ARG A 350 -5.89 -30.71 21.84
C ARG A 350 -4.90 -31.79 21.37
N ARG A 351 -3.94 -31.45 20.50
CA ARG A 351 -2.98 -32.43 19.96
C ARG A 351 -1.62 -32.44 20.70
N ILE A 352 -1.36 -31.47 21.58
CA ILE A 352 -0.10 -31.33 22.32
C ILE A 352 -0.06 -32.17 23.64
N ARG A 353 -1.13 -32.85 24.02
CA ARG A 353 -1.21 -33.58 25.30
C ARG A 353 -1.16 -35.12 25.23
N ARG A 354 -0.75 -35.74 24.13
CA ARG A 354 -0.56 -37.20 24.05
C ARG A 354 0.57 -37.62 23.09
N SER A 355 1.82 -37.55 23.53
CA SER A 355 2.88 -38.47 23.06
C SER A 355 4.16 -38.37 23.90
N ARG A 356 4.12 -38.90 25.13
CA ARG A 356 5.31 -39.41 25.81
C ARG A 356 4.91 -40.69 26.53
N VAL A 357 5.49 -41.81 26.11
CA VAL A 357 5.95 -42.99 26.90
C VAL A 357 6.07 -44.17 25.93
N SER A 358 7.30 -44.62 25.69
CA SER A 358 7.70 -46.03 25.89
C SER A 358 9.14 -46.22 25.41
N LEU A 359 10.06 -46.41 26.37
CA LEU A 359 11.43 -46.86 26.18
C LEU A 359 11.48 -48.35 26.49
N ARG A 360 12.01 -49.17 25.59
CA ARG A 360 12.55 -50.50 25.94
C ARG A 360 13.90 -50.72 25.25
N LYS A 361 14.86 -51.16 26.08
CA LYS A 361 16.26 -51.52 25.79
C LYS A 361 16.34 -52.88 25.08
N HIS A 362 17.38 -53.05 24.24
CA HIS A 362 18.11 -54.31 24.12
C HIS A 362 19.60 -54.06 23.81
N HIS A 363 20.47 -54.84 24.47
CA HIS A 363 21.93 -54.84 24.40
C HIS A 363 22.40 -55.90 23.36
N ILE A 364 23.58 -55.72 22.73
CA ILE A 364 24.72 -56.68 22.73
C ILE A 364 25.93 -56.13 21.92
N SER A 365 27.08 -56.25 22.60
CA SER A 365 28.53 -56.23 22.26
C SER A 365 29.05 -56.25 20.80
N ASN A 366 30.00 -55.34 20.50
CA ASN A 366 31.33 -55.68 19.93
C ASN A 366 32.30 -54.48 19.96
N THR A 367 33.19 -54.41 20.95
CA THR A 367 33.91 -53.20 21.38
C THR A 367 35.12 -52.77 20.55
N ASN A 368 35.71 -53.61 19.69
CA ASN A 368 36.99 -53.25 19.06
C ASN A 368 36.90 -52.72 17.61
N LYS A 369 35.75 -52.86 16.93
CA LYS A 369 35.49 -52.18 15.64
C LYS A 369 34.75 -50.85 15.80
N ILE A 370 34.10 -50.64 16.95
CA ILE A 370 33.37 -49.42 17.29
C ILE A 370 34.35 -48.28 17.57
N GLN A 371 35.53 -48.55 18.14
CA GLN A 371 36.44 -47.49 18.58
C GLN A 371 37.14 -46.76 17.41
N GLU A 372 37.46 -47.47 16.33
CA GLU A 372 38.02 -46.88 15.09
C GLU A 372 36.94 -46.16 14.26
N ALA A 373 35.70 -46.69 14.26
CA ALA A 373 34.56 -46.04 13.63
C ALA A 373 34.14 -44.79 14.41
N ASN A 374 34.18 -44.81 15.75
CA ASN A 374 33.89 -43.68 16.61
C ASN A 374 34.93 -42.58 16.48
N ALA A 375 36.23 -42.90 16.33
CA ALA A 375 37.25 -41.87 16.12
C ALA A 375 37.12 -41.17 14.75
N ARG A 376 36.67 -41.88 13.71
CA ARG A 376 36.31 -41.27 12.41
C ARG A 376 35.02 -40.47 12.48
N LEU A 377 34.02 -40.97 13.19
CA LEU A 377 32.77 -40.25 13.46
C LEU A 377 33.00 -39.04 14.35
N GLU A 378 33.94 -39.05 15.29
CA GLU A 378 34.31 -37.91 16.12
C GLU A 378 35.11 -36.88 15.33
N ALA A 379 35.95 -37.31 14.36
CA ALA A 379 36.60 -36.40 13.43
C ALA A 379 35.62 -35.79 12.41
N GLU A 380 34.69 -36.58 11.86
CA GLU A 380 33.59 -36.10 11.02
C GLU A 380 32.56 -35.27 11.82
N GLN A 381 32.32 -35.59 13.10
CA GLN A 381 31.50 -34.79 14.00
C GLN A 381 32.19 -33.50 14.38
N ALA A 382 33.50 -33.48 14.59
CA ALA A 382 34.26 -32.25 14.83
C ALA A 382 34.26 -31.36 13.56
N GLU A 383 34.35 -31.92 12.36
CA GLU A 383 34.18 -31.18 11.10
C GLU A 383 32.71 -30.73 10.89
N MET A 384 31.71 -31.55 11.26
CA MET A 384 30.27 -31.20 11.24
C MET A 384 29.86 -30.19 12.32
N GLU A 385 30.54 -30.16 13.46
CA GLU A 385 30.35 -29.18 14.55
C GLU A 385 30.98 -27.84 14.18
N MET A 386 32.00 -27.83 13.31
CA MET A 386 32.64 -26.63 12.79
C MET A 386 31.94 -26.05 11.54
N ALA A 387 31.14 -26.85 10.83
CA ALA A 387 30.30 -26.39 9.72
C ALA A 387 28.91 -25.97 10.24
N PRO A 388 28.38 -24.80 9.84
CA PRO A 388 27.02 -24.41 10.26
C PRO A 388 26.01 -25.47 9.81
N VAL A 389 25.29 -26.06 10.77
CA VAL A 389 24.33 -27.16 10.56
C VAL A 389 23.19 -26.69 9.64
N GLN A 390 23.33 -26.90 8.33
CA GLN A 390 22.27 -26.63 7.36
C GLN A 390 21.30 -27.80 7.32
N ARG A 391 20.01 -27.53 7.59
CA ARG A 391 18.95 -28.54 7.48
C ARG A 391 18.70 -28.90 6.00
N LYS A 392 18.48 -30.19 5.73
CA LYS A 392 18.07 -30.64 4.39
C LYS A 392 16.68 -30.09 4.07
N ILE A 393 16.53 -29.42 2.93
CA ILE A 393 15.22 -29.00 2.40
C ILE A 393 14.70 -30.15 1.54
N GLU A 394 13.64 -30.80 2.01
CA GLU A 394 12.94 -31.86 1.28
C GLU A 394 11.95 -31.25 0.28
N ALA A 395 11.80 -31.91 -0.88
CA ALA A 395 10.83 -31.47 -1.88
C ALA A 395 9.40 -31.72 -1.37
N ARG A 396 8.50 -30.76 -1.61
CA ARG A 396 7.07 -30.95 -1.34
C ARG A 396 6.48 -32.01 -2.28
N SER A 397 5.47 -32.74 -1.80
CA SER A 397 4.75 -33.75 -2.60
C SER A 397 4.07 -33.12 -3.81
N SER A 398 4.03 -33.85 -4.94
CA SER A 398 3.21 -33.45 -6.10
C SER A 398 1.72 -33.52 -5.84
N ASP A 399 1.31 -34.27 -4.81
CA ASP A 399 -0.08 -34.52 -4.46
C ASP A 399 -0.65 -33.44 -3.52
N ASP A 400 0.12 -32.39 -3.23
CA ASP A 400 -0.39 -31.22 -2.52
C ASP A 400 -1.46 -30.54 -3.39
N SER A 401 -2.63 -30.30 -2.80
CA SER A 401 -3.66 -29.53 -3.48
C SER A 401 -3.18 -28.08 -3.74
N PHE A 402 -3.65 -27.47 -4.82
CA PHE A 402 -3.34 -26.10 -5.21
C PHE A 402 -1.89 -25.86 -5.69
N THR A 403 -1.21 -26.86 -6.27
CA THR A 403 0.12 -26.65 -6.89
C THR A 403 0.06 -25.66 -8.05
N GLY A 404 -1.04 -25.64 -8.80
CA GLY A 404 -1.30 -24.70 -9.90
C GLY A 404 -1.49 -23.24 -9.49
N LEU A 405 -1.79 -22.94 -8.22
CA LEU A 405 -2.19 -21.59 -7.80
C LEU A 405 -1.11 -20.54 -8.14
N VAL A 406 -1.50 -19.49 -8.87
CA VAL A 406 -0.58 -18.46 -9.37
C VAL A 406 -0.33 -17.42 -8.29
N ARG A 407 0.93 -17.24 -7.89
CA ARG A 407 1.33 -16.39 -6.75
C ARG A 407 1.94 -15.06 -7.18
N THR A 408 2.67 -15.05 -8.30
CA THR A 408 3.43 -13.89 -8.76
C THR A 408 3.36 -13.80 -10.28
N LEU A 409 3.18 -12.59 -10.78
CA LEU A 409 3.28 -12.23 -12.20
C LEU A 409 4.28 -11.08 -12.31
N TYR A 410 5.14 -11.11 -13.32
CA TYR A 410 6.17 -10.09 -13.53
C TYR A 410 6.42 -9.91 -15.02
N PHE A 411 6.26 -8.68 -15.51
CA PHE A 411 6.68 -8.31 -16.86
C PHE A 411 8.15 -7.92 -16.85
N ALA A 412 8.87 -8.28 -17.91
CA ALA A 412 10.27 -7.92 -18.09
C ALA A 412 10.60 -7.79 -19.57
N ASP A 413 11.40 -6.80 -19.94
CA ASP A 413 12.05 -6.75 -21.25
C ASP A 413 13.47 -7.29 -21.11
N THR A 414 13.71 -8.51 -21.59
CA THR A 414 14.95 -9.26 -21.32
C THR A 414 15.21 -10.34 -22.36
N PHE A 415 16.38 -10.96 -22.28
CA PHE A 415 16.82 -12.06 -23.13
C PHE A 415 16.17 -13.40 -22.77
N LEU A 416 15.44 -14.02 -23.71
CA LEU A 416 14.81 -15.34 -23.54
C LEU A 416 15.20 -16.37 -24.62
N SER A 417 15.34 -15.93 -25.87
CA SER A 417 15.71 -16.75 -27.02
C SER A 417 17.24 -16.82 -27.19
N ASP A 418 17.86 -15.66 -27.36
CA ASP A 418 19.30 -15.47 -27.56
C ASP A 418 19.84 -14.36 -26.64
N SER A 419 21.15 -14.08 -26.72
CA SER A 419 21.83 -13.06 -25.90
C SER A 419 22.03 -11.73 -26.64
N SER A 420 21.42 -11.57 -27.82
CA SER A 420 21.60 -10.39 -28.69
C SER A 420 20.34 -9.53 -28.77
N HIS A 421 19.16 -10.15 -28.66
CA HIS A 421 17.88 -9.48 -28.79
C HIS A 421 17.07 -9.67 -27.51
N ASN A 422 16.84 -8.59 -26.79
CA ASN A 422 15.86 -8.56 -25.72
C ASN A 422 14.45 -8.55 -26.31
N THR A 423 13.52 -9.15 -25.59
CA THR A 423 12.11 -9.22 -25.99
C THR A 423 11.23 -8.99 -24.76
N PRO A 424 10.10 -8.29 -24.94
CA PRO A 424 9.03 -8.24 -23.93
C PRO A 424 8.62 -9.64 -23.48
N SER A 425 8.46 -9.82 -22.18
CA SER A 425 8.16 -11.12 -21.59
C SER A 425 7.26 -11.05 -20.38
N LEU A 426 6.51 -12.12 -20.15
CA LEU A 426 5.74 -12.37 -18.93
C LEU A 426 6.31 -13.57 -18.19
N TRP A 427 6.50 -13.42 -16.89
CA TRP A 427 6.89 -14.47 -15.97
C TRP A 427 5.77 -14.76 -14.97
N ALA A 428 5.44 -16.03 -14.77
CA ALA A 428 4.40 -16.48 -13.84
C ALA A 428 4.95 -17.54 -12.88
N GLY A 429 4.84 -17.29 -11.58
CA GLY A 429 5.26 -18.22 -10.52
C GLY A 429 4.08 -18.89 -9.83
N THR A 430 4.15 -20.21 -9.65
CA THR A 430 3.08 -21.00 -9.02
C THR A 430 3.42 -21.44 -7.60
N ASN A 431 2.40 -21.94 -6.91
CA ASN A 431 2.49 -22.50 -5.57
C ASN A 431 3.28 -23.83 -5.54
N GLY A 432 3.32 -24.56 -6.66
CA GLY A 432 4.12 -25.78 -6.84
C GLY A 432 5.60 -25.55 -7.16
N GLY A 433 6.06 -24.29 -7.17
CA GLY A 433 7.45 -23.95 -7.49
C GLY A 433 7.78 -24.00 -8.99
N THR A 434 6.77 -23.88 -9.85
CA THR A 434 6.94 -23.77 -11.30
C THR A 434 7.00 -22.29 -11.69
N VAL A 435 7.90 -21.93 -12.60
CA VAL A 435 7.98 -20.60 -13.22
C VAL A 435 7.82 -20.74 -14.72
N PHE A 436 6.78 -20.14 -15.27
CA PHE A 436 6.58 -20.04 -16.72
C PHE A 436 7.12 -18.71 -17.23
N ALA A 437 7.75 -18.72 -18.40
CA ALA A 437 8.15 -17.52 -19.12
C ALA A 437 7.59 -17.54 -20.54
N TYR A 438 6.94 -16.46 -20.96
CA TYR A 438 6.39 -16.25 -22.29
C TYR A 438 7.06 -15.06 -22.95
N ILE A 439 7.39 -15.20 -24.24
CA ILE A 439 7.77 -14.07 -25.09
C ILE A 439 6.50 -13.42 -25.60
N LEU A 440 6.46 -12.08 -25.59
CA LEU A 440 5.36 -11.28 -26.09
C LEU A 440 5.81 -10.55 -27.35
N TYR A 441 5.13 -10.79 -28.46
CA TYR A 441 5.36 -10.10 -29.72
C TYR A 441 4.43 -8.89 -29.81
N ILE A 442 4.96 -7.75 -29.42
CA ILE A 442 4.24 -6.47 -29.36
C ILE A 442 4.44 -5.74 -30.69
N PRO A 443 3.38 -5.46 -31.46
CA PRO A 443 3.51 -4.66 -32.66
C PRO A 443 4.04 -3.26 -32.36
N PRO A 444 4.79 -2.62 -33.28
CA PRO A 444 5.17 -1.22 -33.17
C PRO A 444 3.94 -0.32 -32.96
N VAL A 445 4.15 0.85 -32.34
CA VAL A 445 3.06 1.80 -31.99
C VAL A 445 2.15 2.11 -33.17
N GLU A 446 2.71 2.24 -34.38
CA GLU A 446 1.97 2.54 -35.62
C GLU A 446 0.97 1.45 -36.02
N HIS A 447 1.28 0.19 -35.71
CA HIS A 447 0.43 -0.97 -36.05
C HIS A 447 -0.30 -1.53 -34.83
N ARG A 448 -0.13 -0.90 -33.66
CA ARG A 448 -0.63 -1.41 -32.38
C ARG A 448 -2.16 -1.43 -32.28
N ALA A 449 -2.85 -0.65 -33.09
CA ALA A 449 -4.32 -0.66 -33.17
C ALA A 449 -4.86 -1.79 -34.05
N ASP A 450 -4.10 -2.19 -35.08
CA ASP A 450 -4.57 -3.10 -36.14
C ASP A 450 -4.05 -4.53 -35.98
N GLU A 451 -2.82 -4.70 -35.52
CA GLU A 451 -2.18 -6.01 -35.38
C GLU A 451 -2.36 -6.58 -33.97
N ALA A 452 -2.80 -7.82 -33.87
CA ALA A 452 -3.00 -8.48 -32.59
C ALA A 452 -1.67 -8.89 -31.96
N LEU A 453 -1.53 -8.64 -30.66
CA LEU A 453 -0.39 -9.09 -29.87
C LEU A 453 -0.44 -10.60 -29.68
N THR A 454 0.69 -11.27 -29.81
CA THR A 454 0.78 -12.72 -29.59
C THR A 454 1.77 -13.07 -28.47
N ALA A 455 1.49 -14.17 -27.78
CA ALA A 455 2.35 -14.70 -26.73
C ALA A 455 2.79 -16.12 -27.06
N GLN A 456 4.08 -16.40 -26.91
CA GLN A 456 4.66 -17.72 -27.15
C GLN A 456 5.34 -18.27 -25.89
N PRO A 457 5.08 -19.52 -25.49
CA PRO A 457 5.79 -20.14 -24.37
C PRO A 457 7.28 -20.26 -24.71
N ALA A 458 8.14 -19.75 -23.83
CA ALA A 458 9.58 -19.73 -24.04
C ALA A 458 10.31 -20.66 -23.09
N LYS A 459 10.02 -20.61 -21.78
CA LYS A 459 10.69 -21.41 -20.76
C LYS A 459 9.72 -21.87 -19.69
N GLU A 460 10.03 -23.02 -19.10
CA GLU A 460 9.37 -23.54 -17.90
C GLU A 460 10.44 -24.04 -16.93
N ILE A 461 10.47 -23.47 -15.72
CA ILE A 461 11.45 -23.78 -14.68
C ILE A 461 10.75 -24.44 -13.51
N GLN A 462 11.03 -25.71 -13.27
CA GLN A 462 10.58 -26.39 -12.05
C GLN A 462 11.66 -26.29 -10.97
N LEU A 463 11.35 -25.64 -9.85
CA LEU A 463 12.20 -25.66 -8.66
C LEU A 463 12.18 -27.05 -8.04
N MET A 464 13.36 -27.61 -7.77
CA MET A 464 13.51 -28.96 -7.23
C MET A 464 12.86 -29.14 -5.86
N HIS A 465 12.84 -28.10 -5.03
CA HIS A 465 12.22 -28.14 -3.70
C HIS A 465 10.69 -27.92 -3.74
N ARG A 466 10.13 -27.55 -4.90
CA ARG A 466 8.67 -27.36 -5.11
C ARG A 466 8.00 -26.44 -4.10
N ALA A 467 8.73 -25.42 -3.61
CA ALA A 467 8.14 -24.44 -2.70
C ALA A 467 7.50 -23.30 -3.51
N PRO A 468 6.43 -22.67 -2.99
CA PRO A 468 5.72 -21.60 -3.67
C PRO A 468 6.66 -20.46 -4.07
N VAL A 469 6.54 -20.01 -5.31
CA VAL A 469 7.23 -18.81 -5.79
C VAL A 469 6.51 -17.59 -5.23
N VAL A 470 7.23 -16.69 -4.57
CA VAL A 470 6.69 -15.48 -3.94
C VAL A 470 7.14 -14.20 -4.63
N GLY A 471 8.21 -14.26 -5.43
CA GLY A 471 8.75 -13.13 -6.16
C GLY A 471 9.60 -13.57 -7.35
N ILE A 472 9.59 -12.75 -8.39
CA ILE A 472 10.44 -12.87 -9.58
C ILE A 472 10.97 -11.46 -9.86
N VAL A 473 12.28 -11.33 -10.07
CA VAL A 473 12.93 -10.07 -10.40
C VAL A 473 13.96 -10.34 -11.48
N VAL A 474 14.00 -9.53 -12.53
CA VAL A 474 15.07 -9.56 -13.53
C VAL A 474 16.06 -8.44 -13.23
N LEU A 475 17.35 -8.78 -13.28
CA LEU A 475 18.48 -7.89 -13.09
C LEU A 475 19.21 -7.71 -14.43
N ASP A 476 19.60 -6.48 -14.73
CA ASP A 476 20.34 -6.10 -15.93
C ASP A 476 21.82 -6.53 -15.86
N GLY A 477 22.61 -6.12 -16.85
CA GLY A 477 24.05 -6.44 -16.93
C GLY A 477 24.91 -5.86 -15.79
N HIS A 478 24.45 -4.80 -15.13
CA HIS A 478 25.07 -4.24 -13.91
C HIS A 478 24.57 -4.89 -12.63
N GLY A 479 23.58 -5.78 -12.71
CA GLY A 479 22.96 -6.42 -11.56
C GLY A 479 21.90 -5.56 -10.87
N ALA A 480 21.44 -4.48 -11.51
CA ALA A 480 20.35 -3.64 -11.05
C ALA A 480 19.00 -4.22 -11.52
N PRO A 481 17.93 -4.17 -10.70
CA PRO A 481 16.59 -4.56 -11.14
C PRO A 481 16.11 -3.72 -12.33
N LEU A 482 15.37 -4.36 -13.25
CA LEU A 482 14.73 -3.63 -14.36
C LEU A 482 13.76 -2.54 -13.82
N PRO A 483 13.69 -1.38 -14.48
CA PRO A 483 12.85 -0.25 -14.08
C PRO A 483 11.35 -0.57 -14.25
N GLU A 484 10.51 0.22 -13.59
CA GLU A 484 9.06 0.13 -13.76
C GLU A 484 8.62 0.54 -15.18
N PRO A 485 7.45 0.07 -15.65
CA PRO A 485 6.89 0.49 -16.94
C PRO A 485 6.79 2.01 -17.02
N LEU A 486 7.23 2.60 -18.14
CA LEU A 486 7.34 4.04 -18.39
C LEU A 486 8.36 4.82 -17.52
N GLU A 487 9.08 4.19 -16.58
CA GLU A 487 10.03 4.90 -15.70
C GLU A 487 11.23 5.46 -16.49
N THR A 488 11.78 4.68 -17.42
CA THR A 488 12.84 5.13 -18.34
C THR A 488 12.33 6.17 -19.34
N ALA A 489 11.10 6.03 -19.83
CA ALA A 489 10.50 6.97 -20.78
C ALA A 489 10.25 8.37 -20.19
N HIS A 490 10.25 8.49 -18.86
CA HIS A 490 10.16 9.76 -18.13
C HIS A 490 11.53 10.24 -17.61
N ASP A 491 12.64 9.62 -18.03
CA ASP A 491 14.01 9.94 -17.59
C ASP A 491 14.23 9.86 -16.07
N LEU A 492 13.45 9.02 -15.37
CA LEU A 492 13.52 8.86 -13.91
C LEU A 492 14.36 7.66 -13.45
N ALA A 493 14.69 6.77 -14.38
CA ALA A 493 15.65 5.69 -14.16
C ALA A 493 16.65 5.62 -15.31
N ARG A 494 17.81 5.04 -15.02
CA ARG A 494 18.79 4.72 -16.06
C ARG A 494 18.23 3.62 -16.96
N SER A 495 18.51 3.71 -18.26
CA SER A 495 18.22 2.61 -19.16
C SER A 495 18.92 1.33 -18.70
N PRO A 496 18.24 0.17 -18.76
CA PRO A 496 18.85 -1.11 -18.39
C PRO A 496 20.12 -1.37 -19.21
N ASP A 497 21.16 -1.91 -18.58
CA ASP A 497 22.34 -2.36 -19.33
C ASP A 497 22.00 -3.63 -20.11
N LEU A 498 21.90 -3.49 -21.44
CA LEU A 498 21.65 -4.58 -22.39
C LEU A 498 22.94 -5.24 -22.90
N LEU A 499 24.12 -4.66 -22.64
CA LEU A 499 25.39 -5.23 -23.10
C LEU A 499 25.85 -6.38 -22.21
N GLY A 500 25.60 -6.28 -20.90
CA GLY A 500 25.88 -7.34 -19.94
C GLY A 500 24.84 -8.45 -19.93
N SER A 501 25.20 -9.59 -19.33
CA SER A 501 24.29 -10.73 -19.20
C SER A 501 23.26 -10.49 -18.10
N HIS A 502 21.98 -10.53 -18.48
CA HIS A 502 20.88 -10.41 -17.52
C HIS A 502 20.74 -11.65 -16.63
N HIS A 503 20.15 -11.45 -15.46
CA HIS A 503 19.89 -12.49 -14.48
C HIS A 503 18.44 -12.49 -14.03
N VAL A 504 17.83 -13.66 -13.90
CA VAL A 504 16.51 -13.79 -13.23
C VAL A 504 16.71 -14.33 -11.83
N LEU A 505 16.22 -13.58 -10.84
CA LEU A 505 16.13 -13.98 -9.45
C LEU A 505 14.73 -14.54 -9.17
N VAL A 506 14.68 -15.84 -8.91
CA VAL A 506 13.45 -16.55 -8.50
C VAL A 506 13.47 -16.71 -6.99
N ILE A 507 12.41 -16.23 -6.34
CA ILE A 507 12.28 -16.16 -4.90
C ILE A 507 11.13 -17.07 -4.49
N SER A 508 11.42 -18.11 -3.72
CA SER A 508 10.42 -19.02 -3.17
C SER A 508 10.29 -18.82 -1.66
N GLU A 509 9.29 -19.47 -1.04
CA GLU A 509 9.17 -19.50 0.41
C GLU A 509 10.44 -20.03 1.11
N GLU A 510 11.29 -20.81 0.44
CA GLU A 510 12.39 -21.53 1.08
C GLU A 510 13.78 -21.18 0.57
N GLN A 511 13.89 -20.70 -0.68
CA GLN A 511 15.16 -20.43 -1.35
C GLN A 511 15.08 -19.20 -2.26
N PHE A 512 16.21 -18.51 -2.37
CA PHE A 512 16.49 -17.51 -3.40
C PHE A 512 17.41 -18.15 -4.42
N LYS A 513 17.11 -18.06 -5.72
CA LYS A 513 17.90 -18.67 -6.77
C LYS A 513 18.05 -17.73 -7.95
N VAL A 514 19.29 -17.45 -8.33
CA VAL A 514 19.62 -16.60 -9.47
C VAL A 514 20.04 -17.47 -10.64
N PHE A 515 19.48 -17.18 -11.81
CA PHE A 515 19.80 -17.84 -13.06
C PHE A 515 20.32 -16.83 -14.09
N THR A 516 21.28 -17.24 -14.91
CA THR A 516 21.79 -16.42 -16.01
C THR A 516 20.93 -16.60 -17.26
N LEU A 517 20.45 -15.49 -17.83
CA LEU A 517 19.65 -15.46 -19.05
C LEU A 517 20.55 -15.42 -20.31
N PRO A 518 20.09 -15.96 -21.45
CA PRO A 518 18.81 -16.65 -21.69
C PRO A 518 18.83 -18.14 -21.31
N LYS A 519 20.03 -18.70 -21.02
CA LYS A 519 20.24 -20.16 -20.84
C LYS A 519 19.61 -20.74 -19.58
N LEU A 520 19.21 -19.90 -18.63
CA LEU A 520 18.71 -20.28 -17.29
C LEU A 520 19.66 -21.20 -16.53
N SER A 521 20.96 -20.97 -16.69
CA SER A 521 21.98 -21.67 -15.91
C SER A 521 22.00 -21.13 -14.47
N SER A 522 21.96 -22.03 -13.48
CA SER A 522 21.96 -21.64 -12.06
C SER A 522 23.30 -20.99 -11.68
N LYS A 523 23.27 -19.72 -11.26
CA LYS A 523 24.47 -18.95 -10.87
C LYS A 523 24.72 -19.01 -9.36
N MET A 524 23.69 -18.74 -8.56
CA MET A 524 23.79 -18.71 -7.09
C MET A 524 22.47 -19.09 -6.43
N LYS A 525 22.54 -19.59 -5.20
CA LYS A 525 21.37 -19.94 -4.40
C LYS A 525 21.61 -19.68 -2.92
N LEU A 526 20.60 -19.19 -2.22
CA LEU A 526 20.55 -19.06 -0.77
C LEU A 526 19.37 -19.89 -0.25
N LYS A 527 19.65 -20.83 0.65
CA LYS A 527 18.65 -21.73 1.23
C LYS A 527 18.18 -21.23 2.60
N LEU A 528 17.28 -20.26 2.64
CA LEU A 528 16.83 -19.62 3.88
C LEU A 528 16.36 -20.64 4.93
N THR A 529 15.40 -21.50 4.57
CA THR A 529 14.83 -22.50 5.49
C THR A 529 15.86 -23.50 6.01
N ALA A 530 16.93 -23.76 5.24
CA ALA A 530 18.01 -24.63 5.68
C ALA A 530 18.87 -23.98 6.77
N VAL A 531 19.01 -22.65 6.74
CA VAL A 531 19.89 -21.89 7.63
C VAL A 531 19.23 -21.71 9.00
N ASP A 532 17.99 -21.22 9.07
CA ASP A 532 17.33 -20.89 10.35
C ASP A 532 15.89 -21.42 10.46
N GLY A 533 15.36 -22.09 9.44
CA GLY A 533 13.99 -22.58 9.40
C GLY A 533 12.93 -21.53 9.05
N SER A 534 13.33 -20.30 8.74
CA SER A 534 12.44 -19.21 8.32
C SER A 534 11.98 -19.42 6.88
N ARG A 535 10.76 -18.95 6.58
CA ARG A 535 10.15 -18.98 5.25
C ARG A 535 9.77 -17.58 4.80
N VAL A 536 10.00 -17.25 3.54
CA VAL A 536 9.66 -15.95 2.95
C VAL A 536 8.14 -15.81 2.83
N ARG A 537 7.60 -14.65 3.24
CA ARG A 537 6.17 -14.31 3.15
C ARG A 537 5.87 -13.18 2.19
N ARG A 538 6.65 -12.11 2.29
CA ARG A 538 6.56 -10.92 1.43
C ARG A 538 7.95 -10.54 0.97
N VAL A 539 8.04 -9.98 -0.22
CA VAL A 539 9.30 -9.51 -0.79
C VAL A 539 9.06 -8.23 -1.56
N GLY A 540 10.05 -7.33 -1.54
CA GLY A 540 10.08 -6.10 -2.30
C GLY A 540 11.51 -5.77 -2.71
N VAL A 541 11.64 -4.95 -3.73
CA VAL A 541 12.92 -4.33 -4.11
C VAL A 541 12.91 -2.92 -3.55
N ALA A 542 13.99 -2.53 -2.89
CA ALA A 542 14.15 -1.19 -2.34
C ALA A 542 15.50 -0.60 -2.76
N TRP A 543 15.52 0.70 -2.98
CA TRP A 543 16.72 1.48 -3.18
C TRP A 543 17.16 2.07 -1.83
N PHE A 544 18.42 1.83 -1.48
CA PHE A 544 19.01 2.29 -0.22
C PHE A 544 20.05 3.36 -0.50
N GLY A 545 19.67 4.63 -0.33
CA GLY A 545 20.59 5.76 -0.41
C GLY A 545 21.51 5.84 0.81
N SER A 546 22.78 6.18 0.57
CA SER A 546 23.79 6.37 1.62
C SER A 546 23.56 7.64 2.42
N SER A 547 23.68 7.60 3.75
CA SER A 547 23.70 8.81 4.58
C SER A 547 25.06 9.53 4.59
N ARG A 548 26.10 8.90 4.03
CA ARG A 548 27.47 9.45 3.98
C ARG A 548 27.82 10.09 2.65
N THR A 549 27.13 9.70 1.58
CA THR A 549 27.38 10.15 0.22
C THR A 549 26.04 10.44 -0.44
N GLU A 550 25.83 11.70 -0.83
CA GLU A 550 24.52 12.22 -1.24
C GLU A 550 23.97 11.57 -2.53
N ASP A 551 24.86 11.26 -3.48
CA ASP A 551 24.47 10.71 -4.79
C ASP A 551 24.75 9.20 -4.94
N TYR A 552 24.91 8.49 -3.82
CA TYR A 552 25.16 7.06 -3.84
C TYR A 552 24.00 6.28 -3.21
N GLY A 553 23.59 5.21 -3.87
CA GLY A 553 22.69 4.23 -3.31
C GLY A 553 22.71 2.93 -4.09
N GLU A 554 22.27 1.86 -3.41
CA GLU A 554 22.27 0.51 -3.95
C GLU A 554 20.88 -0.10 -3.88
N SER A 555 20.55 -0.92 -4.87
CA SER A 555 19.33 -1.72 -4.85
C SER A 555 19.53 -2.96 -3.97
N GLY A 556 18.61 -3.17 -3.03
CA GLY A 556 18.54 -4.32 -2.16
C GLY A 556 17.19 -5.03 -2.28
N LEU A 557 17.18 -6.32 -1.94
CA LEU A 557 15.95 -7.09 -1.81
C LEU A 557 15.54 -7.13 -0.33
N VAL A 558 14.34 -6.65 -0.02
CA VAL A 558 13.77 -6.67 1.32
C VAL A 558 12.75 -7.78 1.41
N PHE A 559 12.79 -8.58 2.47
CA PHE A 559 11.78 -9.63 2.64
C PHE A 559 11.38 -9.83 4.10
N LEU A 560 10.11 -10.17 4.29
CA LEU A 560 9.51 -10.54 5.57
C LEU A 560 9.40 -12.06 5.67
N THR A 561 9.73 -12.62 6.83
CA THR A 561 9.61 -14.05 7.09
C THR A 561 8.31 -14.41 7.81
N ASN A 562 8.00 -15.71 7.85
CA ASN A 562 6.88 -16.24 8.64
C ASN A 562 7.09 -16.13 10.16
N GLN A 563 8.29 -15.76 10.62
CA GLN A 563 8.58 -15.47 12.03
C GLN A 563 8.38 -13.98 12.35
N GLY A 564 8.08 -13.15 11.35
CA GLY A 564 7.91 -11.71 11.50
C GLY A 564 9.21 -10.90 11.47
N ASP A 565 10.33 -11.55 11.17
CA ASP A 565 11.61 -10.88 10.95
C ASP A 565 11.68 -10.29 9.55
N VAL A 566 12.21 -9.06 9.44
CA VAL A 566 12.49 -8.36 8.19
C VAL A 566 13.99 -8.40 7.92
N HIS A 567 14.33 -8.71 6.67
CA HIS A 567 15.71 -8.88 6.22
C HIS A 567 16.00 -8.07 4.98
N VAL A 568 17.29 -7.74 4.78
CA VAL A 568 17.79 -7.16 3.53
C VAL A 568 18.88 -8.04 2.95
N LEU A 569 18.77 -8.31 1.65
CA LEU A 569 19.69 -9.05 0.81
C LEU A 569 20.34 -8.10 -0.19
N SER A 570 21.65 -8.21 -0.38
CA SER A 570 22.33 -7.46 -1.43
C SER A 570 22.03 -8.04 -2.81
N LEU A 571 21.94 -7.17 -3.82
CA LEU A 571 21.87 -7.56 -5.22
C LEU A 571 23.18 -7.20 -5.94
N PRO A 572 23.61 -7.96 -6.96
CA PRO A 572 23.04 -9.23 -7.45
C PRO A 572 23.45 -10.45 -6.62
N HIS A 573 24.29 -10.29 -5.58
CA HIS A 573 25.02 -11.39 -4.91
C HIS A 573 24.20 -12.22 -3.91
N ILE A 574 22.97 -11.82 -3.59
CA ILE A 574 22.07 -12.45 -2.60
C ILE A 574 22.75 -12.74 -1.25
N LYS A 575 23.56 -11.80 -0.75
CA LYS A 575 24.19 -11.93 0.58
C LYS A 575 23.34 -11.25 1.64
N MET A 576 23.06 -11.97 2.73
CA MET A 576 22.32 -11.44 3.88
C MET A 576 23.09 -10.25 4.48
N GLN A 577 22.45 -9.09 4.56
CA GLN A 577 23.03 -7.87 5.13
C GLN A 577 22.56 -7.68 6.58
N ILE A 578 21.25 -7.63 6.78
CA ILE A 578 20.64 -7.34 8.08
C ILE A 578 19.41 -8.23 8.33
N ARG A 579 19.11 -8.41 9.62
CA ARG A 579 17.94 -9.08 10.16
C ARG A 579 17.43 -8.27 11.33
N TYR A 580 16.18 -7.84 11.28
CA TYR A 580 15.51 -7.17 12.39
C TYR A 580 14.21 -7.88 12.76
N PRO A 581 13.99 -8.25 14.04
CA PRO A 581 12.67 -8.63 14.48
C PRO A 581 11.74 -7.42 14.36
N CYS A 582 10.59 -7.59 13.69
CA CYS A 582 9.66 -6.49 13.40
C CYS A 582 8.26 -6.84 13.91
N ILE A 583 7.68 -7.91 13.37
CA ILE A 583 6.32 -8.36 13.69
C ILE A 583 6.41 -9.59 14.59
N ARG A 584 5.48 -9.76 15.53
CA ARG A 584 5.42 -10.99 16.34
C ARG A 584 5.05 -12.17 15.44
N ARG A 585 5.73 -13.31 15.58
CA ARG A 585 5.42 -14.53 14.79
C ARG A 585 3.98 -15.01 14.93
N GLU A 586 3.33 -14.73 16.06
CA GLU A 586 1.94 -15.07 16.32
C GLU A 586 0.95 -14.15 15.60
N ASP A 587 1.39 -12.96 15.19
CA ASP A 587 0.59 -11.97 14.49
C ASP A 587 0.56 -12.24 12.99
N VAL A 588 -0.22 -13.25 12.62
CA VAL A 588 -0.40 -13.68 11.23
C VAL A 588 -1.05 -12.58 10.38
N SER A 589 -1.90 -11.74 10.99
CA SER A 589 -2.58 -10.63 10.29
C SER A 589 -1.60 -9.50 9.97
N GLY A 590 -0.76 -9.10 10.92
CA GLY A 590 0.33 -8.15 10.69
C GLY A 590 1.29 -8.65 9.61
N ILE A 591 1.71 -9.92 9.67
CA ILE A 591 2.60 -10.52 8.65
C ILE A 591 1.95 -10.51 7.26
N ALA A 592 0.65 -10.83 7.18
CA ALA A 592 -0.06 -10.89 5.91
C ALA A 592 -0.30 -9.51 5.29
N SER A 593 -0.54 -8.48 6.12
CA SER A 593 -0.83 -7.10 5.69
C SER A 593 0.42 -6.28 5.35
N CYS A 594 1.61 -6.78 5.69
CA CYS A 594 2.86 -6.07 5.45
C CYS A 594 3.08 -5.72 3.97
N VAL A 595 3.43 -4.45 3.72
CA VAL A 595 3.79 -3.90 2.41
C VAL A 595 5.10 -3.12 2.53
N PHE A 596 5.99 -3.28 1.55
CA PHE A 596 7.27 -2.57 1.49
C PHE A 596 7.18 -1.38 0.53
N THR A 597 7.96 -0.34 0.79
CA THR A 597 8.14 0.81 -0.11
C THR A 597 9.40 0.65 -0.96
N LYS A 598 9.48 1.41 -2.06
CA LYS A 598 10.69 1.47 -2.90
C LYS A 598 11.90 2.09 -2.19
N GLN A 599 11.72 2.75 -1.06
CA GLN A 599 12.76 3.51 -0.34
C GLN A 599 13.21 2.85 0.97
N GLY A 600 12.92 1.55 1.14
CA GLY A 600 13.37 0.79 2.31
C GLY A 600 12.55 1.06 3.57
N GLN A 601 11.31 1.51 3.43
CA GLN A 601 10.32 1.56 4.52
C GLN A 601 9.30 0.43 4.34
N GLY A 602 8.41 0.28 5.31
CA GLY A 602 7.22 -0.56 5.15
C GLY A 602 6.14 -0.24 6.17
N PHE A 603 4.97 -0.84 5.93
CA PHE A 603 3.79 -0.70 6.77
C PHE A 603 3.22 -2.07 7.05
N TYR A 604 2.69 -2.28 8.24
CA TYR A 604 1.88 -3.45 8.56
C TYR A 604 0.74 -3.06 9.51
N LEU A 605 -0.37 -3.78 9.44
CA LEU A 605 -1.50 -3.54 10.35
C LEU A 605 -1.13 -4.04 11.75
N MET A 606 -1.01 -3.12 12.71
CA MET A 606 -0.84 -3.47 14.12
C MET A 606 -2.18 -3.87 14.74
N SER A 607 -3.27 -3.26 14.26
CA SER A 607 -4.65 -3.60 14.56
C SER A 607 -5.48 -3.50 13.26
N PRO A 608 -6.76 -3.92 13.24
CA PRO A 608 -7.59 -3.80 12.05
C PRO A 608 -7.71 -2.35 11.52
N SER A 609 -7.56 -1.36 12.40
CA SER A 609 -7.85 0.04 12.15
C SER A 609 -6.62 0.94 11.96
N GLU A 610 -5.40 0.43 12.20
CA GLU A 610 -4.18 1.25 12.14
C GLU A 610 -2.95 0.51 11.59
N PHE A 611 -2.11 1.25 10.88
CA PHE A 611 -0.81 0.79 10.42
C PHE A 611 0.30 1.27 11.35
N GLU A 612 1.32 0.42 11.54
CA GLU A 612 2.63 0.86 12.00
C GLU A 612 3.59 0.97 10.82
N ARG A 613 4.28 2.11 10.72
CA ARG A 613 5.36 2.35 9.75
C ARG A 613 6.70 1.98 10.36
N PHE A 614 7.51 1.21 9.64
CA PHE A 614 8.91 0.94 9.98
C PHE A 614 9.85 1.43 8.87
N SER A 615 11.11 1.67 9.23
CA SER A 615 12.16 2.03 8.27
C SER A 615 13.41 1.18 8.45
N LEU A 616 13.97 0.73 7.33
CA LEU A 616 15.25 0.04 7.22
C LEU A 616 16.31 0.96 6.58
N SER A 617 15.89 2.11 6.05
CA SER A 617 16.75 3.04 5.33
C SER A 617 17.21 4.16 6.26
N THR A 618 18.49 4.52 6.19
CA THR A 618 19.05 5.61 6.98
C THR A 618 18.63 7.00 6.49
N ARG A 619 18.05 7.10 5.29
CA ARG A 619 17.57 8.39 4.72
C ARG A 619 16.14 8.73 5.08
N TYR A 620 15.34 7.74 5.46
CA TYR A 620 13.90 7.91 5.65
C TYR A 620 13.54 7.59 7.09
N LEU A 621 13.28 8.63 7.88
CA LEU A 621 12.75 8.52 9.23
C LEU A 621 11.59 9.50 9.36
N VAL A 622 10.37 8.97 9.30
CA VAL A 622 9.15 9.78 9.44
C VAL A 622 8.57 9.54 10.82
N GLU A 623 8.75 10.53 11.69
CA GLU A 623 8.34 10.51 13.09
C GLU A 623 7.73 11.87 13.49
N PRO A 624 6.76 11.91 14.42
CA PRO A 624 6.24 13.17 14.93
C PRO A 624 7.33 13.93 15.69
N ARG A 625 7.52 15.20 15.33
CA ARG A 625 8.33 16.16 16.10
C ARG A 625 7.46 17.38 16.35
N CYS A 626 7.07 17.61 17.60
CA CYS A 626 6.17 18.69 17.94
C CYS A 626 6.54 19.36 19.27
N LEU A 627 6.06 20.59 19.43
CA LEU A 627 6.16 21.38 20.65
C LEU A 627 4.76 21.73 21.15
N VAL A 628 4.52 21.56 22.44
CA VAL A 628 3.28 22.01 23.09
C VAL A 628 3.69 22.85 24.30
N GLU A 629 3.45 24.16 24.22
CA GLU A 629 3.68 25.07 25.34
C GLU A 629 2.41 25.21 26.17
N ALA A 630 2.55 25.17 27.49
CA ALA A 630 1.43 25.48 28.37
C ALA A 630 1.08 26.96 28.25
N PRO A 631 -0.21 27.35 28.25
CA PRO A 631 -0.60 28.75 28.33
C PRO A 631 0.05 29.39 29.56
N LEU A 632 0.78 30.50 29.36
CA LEU A 632 1.32 31.27 30.48
C LEU A 632 0.14 31.67 31.40
N PRO A 633 0.28 31.53 32.74
CA PRO A 633 -0.75 32.00 33.65
C PRO A 633 -1.04 33.47 33.37
N PRO A 634 -2.32 33.91 33.40
CA PRO A 634 -2.62 35.32 33.28
C PRO A 634 -1.83 36.07 34.36
N VAL A 635 -0.92 36.94 33.94
CA VAL A 635 -0.20 37.83 34.85
C VAL A 635 -1.27 38.75 35.45
N PHE A 636 -1.76 38.41 36.63
CA PHE A 636 -2.50 39.36 37.45
C PHE A 636 -1.53 40.48 37.78
N SER A 637 -1.67 41.61 37.10
CA SER A 637 -1.09 42.88 37.48
C SER A 637 -1.73 43.30 38.81
N ASN A 638 -1.26 42.73 39.91
CA ASN A 638 -1.52 43.25 41.24
C ASN A 638 -0.81 44.60 41.38
N GLN A 639 -1.44 45.66 40.87
CA GLN A 639 -1.24 47.00 41.38
C GLN A 639 -1.82 47.06 42.79
N HIS A 640 -1.07 46.58 43.78
CA HIS A 640 -1.11 47.08 45.17
C HIS A 640 0.13 46.58 45.91
N GLN A 641 1.21 47.34 45.77
CA GLN A 641 2.31 47.32 46.73
C GLN A 641 2.09 48.50 47.70
N PRO A 642 1.96 48.28 49.01
CA PRO A 642 2.00 49.37 49.97
C PRO A 642 3.45 49.87 50.07
N LYS A 643 3.60 51.20 50.06
CA LYS A 643 4.86 51.93 50.25
C LYS A 643 5.56 51.50 51.55
N LEU A 644 6.85 51.27 51.47
CA LEU A 644 7.78 51.42 52.59
C LEU A 644 9.05 52.11 52.08
N GLU A 645 9.22 53.35 52.51
CA GLU A 645 10.44 54.15 52.37
C GLU A 645 11.53 53.63 53.31
N GLY A 646 12.80 53.68 52.88
CA GLY A 646 13.92 53.50 53.81
C GLY A 646 15.28 53.22 53.21
N ALA A 647 16.00 54.30 52.90
CA ALA A 647 17.45 54.48 53.00
C ALA A 647 18.42 53.84 51.98
N SER A 648 19.26 54.74 51.48
CA SER A 648 20.40 54.62 50.56
C SER A 648 21.58 53.80 51.07
N SER A 649 22.29 53.12 50.17
CA SER A 649 23.70 53.44 49.85
C SER A 649 24.20 52.60 48.66
N ALA A 650 24.84 53.29 47.72
CA ALA A 650 25.52 52.70 46.57
C ALA A 650 26.92 52.21 46.98
N LEU A 651 27.39 51.09 46.42
CA LEU A 651 28.80 50.91 45.98
C LEU A 651 29.00 49.61 45.17
N ARG A 652 29.13 49.82 43.85
CA ARG A 652 30.06 49.22 42.88
C ARG A 652 30.14 47.69 42.72
N CYS A 653 29.54 47.27 41.61
CA CYS A 653 29.94 46.15 40.77
C CYS A 653 31.25 46.47 40.02
N THR A 654 32.21 45.53 40.03
CA THR A 654 33.30 45.44 39.05
C THR A 654 32.85 44.53 37.90
N GLN A 655 33.03 45.05 36.70
CA GLN A 655 32.78 44.43 35.41
C GLN A 655 33.61 43.15 35.22
N ASP A 656 33.07 42.20 34.46
CA ASP A 656 33.77 41.74 33.26
C ASP A 656 32.77 41.47 32.13
N THR A 657 33.18 41.91 30.96
CA THR A 657 32.43 42.17 29.73
C THR A 657 32.71 41.10 28.69
N GLU A 658 31.68 40.57 28.04
CA GLU A 658 31.72 40.09 26.66
C GLU A 658 30.28 39.76 26.23
N ASP A 659 29.54 40.73 25.67
CA ASP A 659 28.30 40.47 24.91
C ASP A 659 27.74 41.74 24.20
N ALA A 660 28.62 42.55 23.60
CA ALA A 660 28.21 43.79 22.92
C ALA A 660 28.03 43.67 21.39
N GLU A 661 28.45 42.56 20.74
CA GLU A 661 28.35 42.42 19.28
C GLU A 661 27.11 41.63 18.79
N SER A 662 26.44 40.86 19.66
CA SER A 662 25.27 40.05 19.28
C SER A 662 23.96 40.85 19.28
N ALA A 663 23.87 41.89 20.12
CA ALA A 663 22.68 42.73 20.24
C ALA A 663 22.51 43.73 19.08
N ALA A 664 23.62 44.21 18.49
CA ALA A 664 23.56 45.20 17.40
C ALA A 664 23.05 44.61 16.06
N ARG A 665 23.24 43.31 15.81
CA ARG A 665 22.72 42.63 14.61
C ARG A 665 21.22 42.32 14.70
N ARG A 666 20.70 41.99 15.88
CA ARG A 666 19.28 41.64 16.06
C ARG A 666 18.33 42.85 16.03
N VAL A 667 18.83 44.05 16.29
CA VAL A 667 18.01 45.29 16.25
C VAL A 667 17.91 45.85 14.82
N MET A 668 18.87 45.58 13.95
CA MET A 668 18.89 46.12 12.58
C MET A 668 17.99 45.32 11.62
N GLU A 669 17.80 44.02 11.86
CA GLU A 669 16.94 43.15 11.03
C GLU A 669 15.44 43.34 11.33
N HIS A 670 15.12 43.75 12.56
CA HIS A 670 13.74 43.94 13.01
C HIS A 670 13.12 45.30 12.61
N ALA A 671 13.92 46.21 12.04
CA ALA A 671 13.48 47.54 11.60
C ALA A 671 13.11 47.61 10.11
N LEU A 672 13.45 46.59 9.30
CA LEU A 672 13.25 46.62 7.84
C LEU A 672 11.99 45.91 7.34
N LEU A 673 11.21 45.25 8.21
CA LEU A 673 10.07 44.42 7.80
C LEU A 673 8.68 44.95 8.22
N ASN A 674 8.59 46.11 8.86
CA ASN A 674 7.32 46.63 9.39
C ASN A 674 6.92 48.03 8.92
N ASP A 675 7.59 48.61 7.90
CA ASP A 675 7.21 49.93 7.38
C ASP A 675 6.54 49.81 6.00
N GLU A 676 5.20 49.90 5.97
CA GLU A 676 4.38 49.82 4.74
C GLU A 676 4.78 50.86 3.68
N LYS A 677 5.45 51.97 4.07
CA LYS A 677 5.96 52.96 3.12
C LYS A 677 7.11 52.44 2.26
N VAL A 678 7.97 51.57 2.80
CA VAL A 678 9.14 51.03 2.07
C VAL A 678 8.70 50.00 1.02
N LEU A 679 7.68 49.20 1.34
CA LEU A 679 7.10 48.24 0.40
C LEU A 679 6.42 48.94 -0.79
N LEU A 680 5.73 50.06 -0.55
CA LEU A 680 5.12 50.87 -1.62
C LEU A 680 6.17 51.56 -2.52
N GLU A 681 7.32 51.95 -1.97
CA GLU A 681 8.40 52.59 -2.73
C GLU A 681 9.15 51.58 -3.62
N ILE A 682 9.34 50.34 -3.12
CA ILE A 682 9.92 49.22 -3.88
C ILE A 682 9.00 48.81 -5.04
N GLN A 683 7.69 48.75 -4.80
CA GLN A 683 6.70 48.40 -5.83
C GLN A 683 6.63 49.47 -6.94
N LYS A 684 6.83 50.75 -6.58
CA LYS A 684 6.89 51.87 -7.53
C LYS A 684 8.19 51.90 -8.35
N SER A 685 9.30 51.40 -7.79
CA SER A 685 10.57 51.25 -8.52
C SER A 685 10.56 50.07 -9.50
N LEU A 686 9.74 49.03 -9.26
CA LEU A 686 9.62 47.88 -10.15
C LEU A 686 8.70 48.14 -11.37
N GLU A 687 7.79 49.09 -11.27
CA GLU A 687 6.89 49.49 -12.38
C GLU A 687 7.46 50.62 -13.26
N GLY A 688 8.60 51.21 -12.89
CA GLY A 688 9.22 52.35 -13.58
C GLY A 688 10.09 52.04 -14.79
N ASP A 689 10.46 50.78 -15.03
CA ASP A 689 11.40 50.38 -16.10
C ASP A 689 10.71 49.80 -17.35
N GLN A 690 9.58 50.38 -17.73
CA GLN A 690 9.07 50.29 -19.11
C GLN A 690 8.88 51.70 -19.67
N THR A 691 9.90 52.23 -20.35
CA THR A 691 9.85 52.56 -21.80
C THR A 691 10.93 53.56 -22.24
N ALA A 692 11.49 53.24 -23.42
CA ALA A 692 12.00 54.14 -24.47
C ALA A 692 13.50 54.56 -24.38
N PHE A 693 14.32 54.54 -25.44
CA PHE A 693 14.21 54.87 -26.88
C PHE A 693 15.51 54.40 -27.63
N PRO A 694 15.78 54.64 -28.94
CA PRO A 694 14.93 55.10 -30.06
C PRO A 694 15.05 54.22 -31.33
N GLY A 695 14.18 54.48 -32.31
CA GLY A 695 14.22 53.84 -33.62
C GLY A 695 15.30 54.36 -34.57
N ASN A 696 15.64 53.54 -35.56
CA ASN A 696 15.90 54.03 -36.91
C ASN A 696 15.70 52.93 -37.98
N ASN A 697 15.23 53.39 -39.12
CA ASN A 697 14.83 52.68 -40.35
C ASN A 697 15.90 51.72 -40.94
N VAL A 698 15.46 50.73 -41.74
CA VAL A 698 15.60 50.68 -43.22
C VAL A 698 15.34 49.25 -43.79
N LYS A 699 14.29 49.17 -44.64
CA LYS A 699 14.10 48.45 -45.95
C LYS A 699 14.50 46.97 -46.18
N ASN A 700 13.52 46.27 -46.76
CA ASN A 700 13.54 45.37 -47.95
C ASN A 700 14.53 44.20 -48.04
N ALA A 701 14.00 42.99 -48.22
CA ALA A 701 13.93 42.26 -49.51
C ALA A 701 14.05 40.72 -49.33
N VAL A 702 13.06 40.01 -49.88
CA VAL A 702 13.15 38.85 -50.79
C VAL A 702 14.35 37.89 -50.59
N VAL A 703 14.10 36.64 -50.16
CA VAL A 703 13.80 35.42 -50.95
C VAL A 703 13.22 34.39 -49.98
#